data_AF-A0A537ERI8-F1
#
_entry.id   AF-A0A537ERI8-F1
#
_cell.length_a   1.000
_cell.length_b   1.000
_cell.length_c   1.000
_cell.angle_alpha   90.00
_cell.angle_beta   90.00
_cell.angle_gamma   90.00
#
_symmetry.space_group_name_H-M   'P 1'
#
loop_
_entity.id
_entity.type
_entity.pdbx_description
1 polymer ?
#
loop_
_entity_poly.entity_id
_entity_poly.type
_entity_poly.pdbx_seq_one_letter_code
_entity_poly.pdbx_strand_id
1 'polypeptide(L)'
;MMTVGVIRLLLVLMVISLGLWIVFAKLVVPAVIESAYRGESWSFLNRMISGQATHPVGDYLQDWDRVTIPGLLSGLGFWLITLVISPPAFYRRFVGEATPGTLGAMRMWICLILLLGAVGKNLPSIALLPPEMRLSQGVDGVIGVMKYFYILPIGFEHLVRSEAGLRGFQWFTELILFLGVIGWRTRLVIPMGALCALVFFGLIRDYSFYWHQNLVPLYVMTVLSCTPCGDGWSVDRLRKVYQGRAVPDGDRHSRVYAWSRYACWVVIALPYVAAGMSKLRDGGLLWWNATNMKSMLYQDTLEKRDFAWALSLHLSAAPEIFFTLLGLVAIFGELFFGLVLFSRIARRIFPAIMTMTHIGILGLQKILFLDLILLQVVFLDFRGIRTAIGKRLEASRGRIQVLYDGFCPVCRRTIRLLACFDLFTRLDFIDFRRLNLADYNRSHALNLTPQDLEVDMYVIARGRAYRGFYGYRALALALPAFWPLAPWLFLPGISSVGGSLYRYVARNRLKLLRCDFHCTLQPSEENRSADVIRTNDAERGLRYSLAVSGIIFVLLHCWLYRFEFYPFTGMPMYAGVNTSGVITYVKNMAHDESGAVYPASFEEYMGVLSHNARFERVLGHCMRQQQPKDVDICKKF
;
A
#
# COMPACT_ATOMS: atom_id res chain seq x y z
N MET A 1 -13.32 24.87 -19.79
CA MET A 1 -13.31 25.85 -18.70
C MET A 1 -14.02 25.23 -17.50
N MET A 2 -13.67 25.56 -16.25
CA MET A 2 -14.64 25.33 -15.17
C MET A 2 -15.90 26.07 -15.57
N THR A 3 -17.07 25.44 -15.45
CA THR A 3 -18.28 26.26 -15.40
C THR A 3 -18.10 27.16 -14.18
N VAL A 4 -18.18 28.48 -14.39
CA VAL A 4 -18.08 29.49 -13.32
C VAL A 4 -18.95 29.12 -12.10
N GLY A 5 -20.03 28.35 -12.35
CA GLY A 5 -20.87 27.72 -11.34
C GLY A 5 -20.16 26.83 -10.32
N VAL A 6 -19.17 25.99 -10.69
CA VAL A 6 -18.51 25.09 -9.71
C VAL A 6 -17.64 25.86 -8.73
N ILE A 7 -16.90 26.88 -9.18
CA ILE A 7 -16.11 27.75 -8.28
C ILE A 7 -17.06 28.49 -7.33
N ARG A 8 -18.12 29.09 -7.88
CA ARG A 8 -19.13 29.80 -7.07
C ARG A 8 -19.77 28.88 -6.04
N LEU A 9 -20.13 27.65 -6.42
CA LEU A 9 -20.67 26.66 -5.50
C LEU A 9 -19.69 26.35 -4.37
N LEU A 10 -18.42 26.09 -4.68
CA LEU A 10 -17.40 25.81 -3.66
C LEU A 10 -17.17 26.99 -2.71
N LEU A 11 -17.16 28.23 -3.23
CA LEU A 11 -17.06 29.43 -2.40
C LEU A 11 -18.27 29.61 -1.48
N VAL A 12 -19.48 29.37 -2.00
CA VAL A 12 -20.71 29.43 -1.19
C VAL A 12 -20.68 28.37 -0.10
N LEU A 13 -20.33 27.12 -0.42
CA LEU A 13 -20.20 26.04 0.55
C LEU A 13 -19.12 26.33 1.60
N MET A 14 -18.01 26.93 1.20
CA MET A 14 -16.97 27.40 2.12
C MET A 14 -17.52 28.43 3.10
N VAL A 15 -18.17 29.49 2.62
CA VAL A 15 -18.74 30.55 3.48
C VAL A 15 -19.79 29.98 4.43
N ILE A 16 -20.70 29.13 3.94
CA ILE A 16 -21.72 28.47 4.77
C ILE A 16 -21.06 27.59 5.83
N SER A 17 -20.11 26.74 5.45
CA SER A 17 -19.41 25.84 6.37
C SER A 17 -18.64 26.59 7.46
N LEU A 18 -17.96 27.68 7.11
CA LEU A 18 -17.21 28.51 8.06
C LEU A 18 -18.16 29.29 8.98
N GLY A 19 -19.26 29.83 8.44
CA GLY A 19 -20.29 30.50 9.23
C GLY A 19 -20.97 29.55 10.22
N LEU A 20 -21.31 28.34 9.78
CA LEU A 20 -21.86 27.29 10.64
C LEU A 20 -20.90 26.89 11.76
N TRP A 21 -19.59 26.79 11.48
CA TRP A 21 -18.59 26.53 12.52
C TRP A 21 -18.55 27.64 13.56
N ILE A 22 -18.58 28.92 13.15
CA ILE A 22 -18.56 30.06 14.09
C ILE A 22 -19.82 30.06 14.96
N VAL A 23 -21.00 29.89 14.35
CA VAL A 23 -22.27 29.81 15.08
C VAL A 23 -22.24 28.65 16.07
N PHE A 24 -21.83 27.46 15.64
CA PHE A 24 -21.71 26.30 16.51
C PHE A 24 -20.72 26.54 17.65
N ALA A 25 -19.53 27.05 17.35
CA ALA A 25 -18.46 27.23 18.32
C ALA A 25 -18.71 28.37 19.31
N LYS A 26 -19.41 29.44 18.92
CA LYS A 26 -19.66 30.59 19.80
C LYS A 26 -21.02 30.55 20.49
N LEU A 27 -22.04 29.89 19.92
CA LEU A 27 -23.40 29.89 20.46
C LEU A 27 -23.82 28.52 21.01
N VAL A 28 -23.44 27.41 20.38
CA VAL A 28 -23.91 26.08 20.78
C VAL A 28 -23.00 25.45 21.82
N VAL A 29 -21.69 25.37 21.55
CA VAL A 29 -20.76 24.65 22.44
C VAL A 29 -20.60 25.28 23.82
N PRO A 30 -20.51 26.62 23.98
CA PRO A 30 -20.47 27.24 25.31
C PRO A 30 -21.69 26.89 26.18
N ALA A 31 -22.89 26.93 25.61
CA ALA A 31 -24.11 26.54 26.31
C ALA A 31 -24.10 25.05 26.70
N VAL A 32 -23.56 24.18 25.84
CA VAL A 32 -23.38 22.75 26.15
C VAL A 32 -22.36 22.55 27.27
N ILE A 33 -21.23 23.27 27.27
CA ILE A 33 -20.22 23.21 28.33
C ILE A 33 -20.81 23.65 29.66
N GLU A 34 -21.52 24.77 29.71
CA GLU A 34 -22.16 25.27 30.93
C GLU A 34 -23.23 24.31 31.48
N SER A 35 -24.02 23.68 30.60
CA SER A 35 -24.99 22.65 30.98
C SER A 35 -24.31 21.38 31.48
N ALA A 36 -23.22 20.95 30.83
CA ALA A 36 -22.46 19.77 31.24
C ALA A 36 -21.71 19.98 32.56
N TYR A 37 -21.19 21.19 32.79
CA TYR A 37 -20.57 21.60 34.05
C TYR A 37 -21.55 21.55 35.22
N ARG A 38 -22.83 21.87 34.98
CA ARG A 38 -23.92 21.75 35.96
C ARG A 38 -24.47 20.33 36.13
N GLY A 39 -24.05 19.37 35.29
CA GLY A 39 -24.58 18.01 35.29
C GLY A 39 -25.96 17.87 34.64
N GLU A 40 -26.45 18.91 33.97
CA GLU A 40 -27.78 18.96 33.33
C GLU A 40 -27.76 18.47 31.88
N SER A 41 -26.57 18.24 31.32
CA SER A 41 -26.41 17.74 29.95
C SER A 41 -26.49 16.21 29.89
N TRP A 42 -26.17 15.65 28.72
CA TRP A 42 -26.20 14.21 28.51
C TRP A 42 -25.13 13.53 29.36
N SER A 43 -25.42 12.34 29.88
CA SER A 43 -24.56 11.63 30.83
C SER A 43 -23.11 11.44 30.34
N PHE A 44 -22.89 11.34 29.02
CA PHE A 44 -21.54 11.24 28.47
C PHE A 44 -20.81 12.59 28.43
N LEU A 45 -21.50 13.70 28.19
CA LEU A 45 -20.94 15.06 28.19
C LEU A 45 -20.57 15.47 29.62
N ASN A 46 -21.44 15.19 30.58
CA ASN A 46 -21.18 15.44 31.99
C ASN A 46 -19.92 14.69 32.45
N ARG A 47 -19.73 13.44 32.01
CA ARG A 47 -18.53 12.63 32.30
C ARG A 47 -17.24 13.17 31.65
N MET A 48 -17.34 13.97 30.58
CA MET A 48 -16.15 14.58 29.97
C MET A 48 -15.66 15.81 30.72
N ILE A 49 -16.53 16.47 31.49
CA ILE A 49 -16.12 17.57 32.38
C ILE A 49 -15.60 16.96 33.68
N SER A 50 -14.29 16.97 33.88
CA SER A 50 -13.62 16.46 35.09
C SER A 50 -12.87 17.59 35.79
N GLY A 51 -12.73 17.53 37.12
CA GLY A 51 -12.03 18.57 37.89
C GLY A 51 -12.90 19.77 38.29
N GLN A 52 -14.23 19.66 38.26
CA GLN A 52 -15.18 20.73 38.62
C GLN A 52 -15.00 21.27 40.05
N ALA A 53 -14.41 20.45 40.94
CA ALA A 53 -14.11 20.85 42.30
C ALA A 53 -12.95 21.88 42.40
N THR A 54 -12.10 21.96 41.37
CA THR A 54 -10.88 22.79 41.37
C THR A 54 -10.81 23.80 40.23
N HIS A 55 -11.60 23.61 39.15
CA HIS A 55 -11.60 24.47 37.97
C HIS A 55 -12.98 25.14 37.76
N PRO A 56 -13.07 26.47 37.71
CA PRO A 56 -14.30 27.15 37.35
C PRO A 56 -14.71 26.89 35.90
N VAL A 57 -15.99 27.04 35.58
CA VAL A 57 -16.53 26.88 34.20
C VAL A 57 -15.79 27.76 33.16
N GLY A 58 -15.28 28.91 33.59
CA GLY A 58 -14.50 29.83 32.74
C GLY A 58 -13.24 29.19 32.14
N ASP A 59 -12.57 28.29 32.87
CA ASP A 59 -11.38 27.59 32.38
C ASP A 59 -11.72 26.69 31.18
N TYR A 60 -12.84 25.95 31.27
CA TYR A 60 -13.33 25.09 30.19
C TYR A 60 -13.76 25.90 28.96
N LEU A 61 -14.40 27.04 29.18
CA LEU A 61 -14.78 27.96 28.09
C LEU A 61 -13.55 28.57 27.42
N GLN A 62 -12.51 28.90 28.20
CA GLN A 62 -11.24 29.41 27.67
C GLN A 62 -10.50 28.34 26.85
N ASP A 63 -10.47 27.10 27.32
CA ASP A 63 -9.89 25.98 26.58
C ASP A 63 -10.64 25.71 25.27
N TRP A 64 -11.96 25.81 25.28
CA TRP A 64 -12.74 25.75 24.04
C TRP A 64 -12.44 26.92 23.09
N ASP A 65 -12.26 28.13 23.61
CA ASP A 65 -11.96 29.30 22.78
C ASP A 65 -10.61 29.15 22.05
N ARG A 66 -9.63 28.50 22.70
CA ARG A 66 -8.34 28.13 22.08
C ARG A 66 -8.49 27.19 20.88
N VAL A 67 -9.58 26.44 20.78
CA VAL A 67 -9.86 25.51 19.65
C VAL A 67 -10.70 26.18 18.56
N THR A 68 -11.45 27.23 18.89
CA THR A 68 -12.41 27.88 17.98
C THR A 68 -11.74 28.46 16.73
N ILE A 69 -10.68 29.26 16.90
CA ILE A 69 -9.93 29.86 15.78
C ILE A 69 -9.15 28.80 14.97
N PRO A 70 -8.38 27.89 15.58
CA PRO A 70 -7.70 26.82 14.84
C PRO A 70 -8.67 25.93 14.05
N GLY A 71 -9.87 25.66 14.57
CA GLY A 71 -10.93 24.95 13.84
C GLY A 71 -11.40 25.71 12.60
N LEU A 72 -11.57 27.02 12.70
CA LEU A 72 -11.93 27.89 11.57
C LEU A 72 -10.83 27.90 10.49
N LEU A 73 -9.57 28.08 10.90
CA LEU A 73 -8.41 28.06 10.00
C LEU A 73 -8.24 26.70 9.32
N SER A 74 -8.53 25.62 10.05
CA SER A 74 -8.54 24.25 9.51
C SER A 74 -9.62 24.08 8.44
N GLY A 75 -10.85 24.56 8.71
CA GLY A 75 -11.94 24.58 7.73
C GLY A 75 -11.57 25.39 6.48
N LEU A 76 -10.98 26.57 6.66
CA LEU A 76 -10.51 27.41 5.56
C LEU A 76 -9.44 26.68 4.73
N GLY A 77 -8.46 26.05 5.39
CA GLY A 77 -7.43 25.25 4.74
C GLY A 77 -7.99 24.14 3.86
N PHE A 78 -8.97 23.37 4.37
CA PHE A 78 -9.64 22.33 3.58
C PHE A 78 -10.30 22.88 2.31
N TRP A 79 -10.99 24.01 2.41
CA TRP A 79 -11.66 24.63 1.26
C TRP A 79 -10.67 25.22 0.26
N LEU A 80 -9.58 25.84 0.72
CA LEU A 80 -8.50 26.33 -0.14
C LEU A 80 -7.86 25.19 -0.95
N ILE A 81 -7.56 24.06 -0.30
CA ILE A 81 -7.04 22.86 -0.99
C ILE A 81 -8.04 22.39 -2.06
N THR A 82 -9.33 22.34 -1.71
CA THR A 82 -10.39 21.93 -2.63
C THR A 82 -10.51 22.86 -3.84
N LEU A 83 -10.40 24.18 -3.64
CA LEU A 83 -10.44 25.17 -4.72
C LEU A 83 -9.24 25.01 -5.68
N VAL A 84 -8.07 24.65 -5.18
CA VAL A 84 -6.86 24.43 -5.99
C VAL A 84 -6.94 23.15 -6.82
N ILE A 85 -7.53 22.07 -6.27
CA ILE A 85 -7.51 20.74 -6.88
C ILE A 85 -8.71 20.47 -7.79
N SER A 86 -9.86 21.11 -7.54
CA SER A 86 -11.09 20.92 -8.32
C SER A 86 -11.08 21.37 -9.79
N PRO A 87 -10.23 22.31 -10.26
CA PRO A 87 -10.24 22.73 -11.66
C PRO A 87 -9.90 21.58 -12.64
N PRO A 88 -10.59 21.45 -13.80
CA PRO A 88 -10.25 20.46 -14.82
C PRO A 88 -8.82 20.57 -15.37
N ALA A 89 -8.22 21.77 -15.28
CA ALA A 89 -6.82 21.98 -15.62
C ALA A 89 -5.88 21.21 -14.68
N PHE A 90 -6.21 21.15 -13.38
CA PHE A 90 -5.46 20.37 -12.39
C PHE A 90 -5.50 18.89 -12.75
N TYR A 91 -6.69 18.36 -13.09
CA TYR A 91 -6.84 16.98 -13.56
C TYR A 91 -5.96 16.67 -14.77
N ARG A 92 -6.05 17.49 -15.83
CA ARG A 92 -5.29 17.25 -17.07
C ARG A 92 -3.78 17.36 -16.88
N ARG A 93 -3.32 18.28 -16.02
CA ARG A 93 -1.90 18.57 -15.83
C ARG A 93 -1.22 17.63 -14.84
N PHE A 94 -1.87 17.37 -13.70
CA PHE A 94 -1.23 16.75 -12.54
C PHE A 94 -1.76 15.36 -12.24
N VAL A 95 -3.09 15.19 -12.17
CA VAL A 95 -3.71 13.88 -11.94
C VAL A 95 -3.35 12.94 -13.10
N GLY A 96 -3.60 13.36 -14.34
CA GLY A 96 -3.26 12.60 -15.55
C GLY A 96 -4.05 11.30 -15.71
N GLU A 97 -3.91 10.67 -16.86
CA GLU A 97 -4.68 9.46 -17.20
C GLU A 97 -4.17 8.21 -16.49
N ALA A 98 -5.08 7.31 -16.13
CA ALA A 98 -4.75 5.99 -15.59
C ALA A 98 -5.73 4.93 -16.08
N THR A 99 -5.28 3.68 -16.08
CA THR A 99 -6.07 2.52 -16.54
C THR A 99 -6.48 1.66 -15.35
N PRO A 100 -7.48 0.76 -15.51
CA PRO A 100 -7.79 -0.24 -14.51
C PRO A 100 -6.55 -1.07 -14.14
N GLY A 101 -5.71 -1.38 -15.15
CA GLY A 101 -4.49 -2.16 -14.96
C GLY A 101 -3.51 -1.52 -13.98
N THR A 102 -3.30 -0.20 -14.06
CA THR A 102 -2.44 0.53 -13.11
C THR A 102 -2.93 0.37 -11.68
N LEU A 103 -4.23 0.54 -11.45
CA LEU A 103 -4.81 0.45 -10.11
C LEU A 103 -4.76 -0.99 -9.55
N GLY A 104 -5.00 -1.99 -10.41
CA GLY A 104 -4.85 -3.40 -10.05
C GLY A 104 -3.41 -3.78 -9.71
N ALA A 105 -2.42 -3.23 -10.43
CA ALA A 105 -1.01 -3.42 -10.13
C ALA A 105 -0.60 -2.77 -8.80
N MET A 106 -1.10 -1.56 -8.52
CA MET A 106 -0.89 -0.89 -7.22
C MET A 106 -1.47 -1.73 -6.08
N ARG A 107 -2.71 -2.22 -6.23
CA ARG A 107 -3.32 -3.13 -5.26
C ARG A 107 -2.46 -4.36 -5.03
N MET A 108 -2.02 -5.03 -6.10
CA MET A 108 -1.17 -6.23 -6.00
C MET A 108 0.10 -5.94 -5.21
N TRP A 109 0.76 -4.83 -5.54
CA TRP A 109 2.02 -4.44 -4.94
C TRP A 109 1.90 -4.04 -3.47
N ILE A 110 0.88 -3.26 -3.12
CA ILE A 110 0.64 -2.84 -1.73
C ILE A 110 0.23 -4.02 -0.85
N CYS A 111 -0.62 -4.92 -1.35
CA CYS A 111 -0.94 -6.16 -0.64
C CYS A 111 0.32 -7.01 -0.43
N LEU A 112 1.22 -7.07 -1.43
CA LEU A 112 2.46 -7.82 -1.33
C LEU A 112 3.41 -7.21 -0.30
N ILE A 113 3.57 -5.88 -0.26
CA ILE A 113 4.38 -5.20 0.75
C ILE A 113 3.88 -5.52 2.15
N LEU A 114 2.58 -5.39 2.39
CA LEU A 114 1.96 -5.71 3.68
C LEU A 114 2.09 -7.20 4.03
N LEU A 115 1.95 -8.08 3.04
CA LEU A 115 2.12 -9.54 3.21
C LEU A 115 3.55 -9.88 3.62
N LEU A 116 4.56 -9.33 2.92
CA LEU A 116 5.97 -9.52 3.29
C LEU A 116 6.26 -8.98 4.70
N GLY A 117 5.65 -7.84 5.06
CA GLY A 117 5.73 -7.28 6.39
C GLY A 117 5.09 -8.16 7.47
N ALA A 118 4.01 -8.89 7.16
CA ALA A 118 3.35 -9.81 8.07
C ALA A 118 4.12 -11.14 8.22
N VAL A 119 4.54 -11.73 7.09
CA VAL A 119 5.29 -13.00 7.04
C VAL A 119 6.66 -12.86 7.73
N GLY A 120 7.31 -11.70 7.60
CA GLY A 120 8.59 -11.41 8.25
C GLY A 120 8.51 -11.19 9.77
N LYS A 121 7.37 -11.45 10.41
CA LYS A 121 7.15 -11.23 11.85
C LYS A 121 6.58 -12.46 12.53
N ASN A 122 6.96 -12.68 13.79
CA ASN A 122 6.46 -13.77 14.62
C ASN A 122 5.44 -13.25 15.65
N LEU A 123 4.20 -13.00 15.21
CA LEU A 123 3.17 -12.37 16.05
C LEU A 123 2.89 -13.12 17.37
N PRO A 124 2.79 -14.46 17.42
CA PRO A 124 2.43 -15.21 18.64
C PRO A 124 3.39 -15.08 19.79
N SER A 125 4.66 -14.75 19.53
CA SER A 125 5.59 -14.49 20.62
C SER A 125 5.21 -13.27 21.46
N ILE A 126 4.26 -12.43 21.02
CA ILE A 126 3.62 -11.42 21.88
C ILE A 126 2.90 -12.05 23.08
N ALA A 127 2.34 -13.26 22.95
CA ALA A 127 1.66 -13.94 24.05
C ALA A 127 2.60 -14.30 25.21
N LEU A 128 3.92 -14.32 24.96
CA LEU A 128 4.95 -14.54 25.97
C LEU A 128 5.32 -13.25 26.72
N LEU A 129 4.89 -12.09 26.23
CA LEU A 129 5.23 -10.80 26.83
C LEU A 129 4.22 -10.43 27.94
N PRO A 130 4.69 -9.92 29.09
CA PRO A 130 3.82 -9.46 30.16
C PRO A 130 2.92 -8.31 29.66
N PRO A 131 1.60 -8.32 29.93
CA PRO A 131 0.67 -7.27 29.49
C PRO A 131 1.05 -5.87 29.97
N GLU A 132 1.78 -5.77 31.07
CA GLU A 132 2.27 -4.50 31.65
C GLU A 132 3.33 -3.82 30.78
N MET A 133 3.93 -4.54 29.82
CA MET A 133 4.83 -3.95 28.81
C MET A 133 4.10 -3.21 27.68
N ARG A 134 2.76 -3.26 27.62
CA ARG A 134 2.02 -2.43 26.67
C ARG A 134 2.27 -0.97 27.04
N LEU A 135 3.17 -0.36 26.28
CA LEU A 135 3.65 0.99 26.51
C LEU A 135 3.12 1.83 25.38
N SER A 136 2.32 2.82 25.73
CA SER A 136 2.12 3.92 24.83
C SER A 136 1.86 5.18 25.62
N GLN A 137 2.47 6.26 25.15
CA GLN A 137 2.48 7.65 25.63
C GLN A 137 1.08 8.31 25.71
N GLY A 138 0.01 7.54 25.92
CA GLY A 138 -1.33 7.98 26.24
C GLY A 138 -1.70 7.61 27.68
N VAL A 139 -2.79 8.22 28.16
CA VAL A 139 -3.23 8.20 29.57
C VAL A 139 -3.56 6.78 30.11
N ASP A 140 -3.66 5.75 29.26
CA ASP A 140 -4.17 4.41 29.63
C ASP A 140 -3.34 3.20 29.12
N GLY A 141 -2.09 3.37 28.68
CA GLY A 141 -1.19 2.24 28.40
C GLY A 141 -1.45 1.42 27.12
N VAL A 142 -2.20 1.94 26.14
CA VAL A 142 -2.46 1.28 24.83
C VAL A 142 -2.39 2.30 23.69
N ILE A 143 -1.82 1.90 22.54
CA ILE A 143 -1.56 2.82 21.42
C ILE A 143 -2.79 3.11 20.53
N GLY A 144 -3.13 4.39 20.38
CA GLY A 144 -4.06 4.87 19.35
C GLY A 144 -5.41 4.13 19.31
N VAL A 145 -5.82 3.70 18.13
CA VAL A 145 -7.07 2.94 17.92
C VAL A 145 -7.08 1.57 18.59
N MET A 146 -5.92 1.01 18.98
CA MET A 146 -5.86 -0.31 19.62
C MET A 146 -6.63 -0.32 20.94
N LYS A 147 -6.68 0.82 21.66
CA LYS A 147 -7.46 0.98 22.89
C LYS A 147 -8.91 0.52 22.73
N TYR A 148 -9.53 0.82 21.59
CA TYR A 148 -10.93 0.44 21.36
C TYR A 148 -11.11 -1.07 21.23
N PHE A 149 -10.13 -1.79 20.67
CA PHE A 149 -10.21 -3.26 20.57
C PHE A 149 -10.18 -3.95 21.93
N TYR A 150 -9.42 -3.40 22.90
CA TYR A 150 -9.37 -3.93 24.27
C TYR A 150 -10.61 -3.56 25.11
N ILE A 151 -11.24 -2.42 24.85
CA ILE A 151 -12.45 -1.99 25.59
C ILE A 151 -13.70 -2.75 25.12
N LEU A 152 -13.77 -3.12 23.83
CA LEU A 152 -14.91 -3.83 23.29
C LEU A 152 -15.02 -5.24 23.91
N PRO A 153 -16.23 -5.71 24.26
CA PRO A 153 -16.45 -7.04 24.85
C PRO A 153 -16.38 -8.16 23.78
N ILE A 154 -15.31 -8.16 23.00
CA ILE A 154 -15.05 -9.09 21.89
C ILE A 154 -14.00 -10.15 22.23
N GLY A 155 -13.51 -10.16 23.48
CA GLY A 155 -12.49 -11.11 23.92
C GLY A 155 -11.09 -10.86 23.32
N PHE A 156 -10.79 -9.63 22.89
CA PHE A 156 -9.51 -9.29 22.28
C PHE A 156 -8.31 -9.57 23.19
N GLU A 157 -8.45 -9.34 24.50
CA GLU A 157 -7.42 -9.67 25.50
C GLU A 157 -7.09 -11.17 25.52
N HIS A 158 -8.10 -12.03 25.37
CA HIS A 158 -7.88 -13.48 25.30
C HIS A 158 -7.14 -13.89 24.02
N LEU A 159 -7.43 -13.21 22.90
CA LEU A 159 -6.69 -13.42 21.65
C LEU A 159 -5.21 -13.07 21.83
N VAL A 160 -4.91 -11.91 22.41
CA VAL A 160 -3.53 -11.42 22.59
C VAL A 160 -2.70 -12.29 23.53
N ARG A 161 -3.33 -12.90 24.55
CA ARG A 161 -2.67 -13.83 25.47
C ARG A 161 -2.55 -15.26 24.93
N SER A 162 -3.18 -15.57 23.80
CA SER A 162 -3.19 -16.91 23.22
C SER A 162 -2.18 -17.01 22.07
N GLU A 163 -1.14 -17.82 22.23
CA GLU A 163 -0.18 -18.08 21.15
C GLU A 163 -0.89 -18.67 19.91
N ALA A 164 -1.75 -19.66 20.11
CA ALA A 164 -2.55 -20.26 19.05
C ALA A 164 -3.51 -19.25 18.41
N GLY A 165 -4.14 -18.39 19.21
CA GLY A 165 -5.03 -17.33 18.74
C GLY A 165 -4.29 -16.32 17.84
N LEU A 166 -3.15 -15.81 18.29
CA LEU A 166 -2.29 -14.92 17.51
C LEU A 166 -1.75 -15.60 16.25
N ARG A 167 -1.42 -16.90 16.30
CA ARG A 167 -0.94 -17.64 15.12
C ARG A 167 -2.05 -17.77 14.09
N GLY A 168 -3.26 -18.13 14.53
CA GLY A 168 -4.45 -18.18 13.69
C GLY A 168 -4.76 -16.82 13.07
N PHE A 169 -4.68 -15.74 13.85
CA PHE A 169 -4.86 -14.38 13.34
C PHE A 169 -3.78 -13.96 12.34
N GLN A 170 -2.52 -14.34 12.57
CA GLN A 170 -1.44 -14.10 11.61
C GLN A 170 -1.70 -14.83 10.28
N TRP A 171 -1.99 -16.13 10.29
CA TRP A 171 -2.31 -16.88 9.07
C TRP A 171 -3.53 -16.33 8.35
N PHE A 172 -4.56 -15.93 9.10
CA PHE A 172 -5.73 -15.28 8.53
C PHE A 172 -5.35 -13.96 7.84
N THR A 173 -4.55 -13.12 8.49
CA THR A 173 -4.07 -11.85 7.92
C THR A 173 -3.24 -12.09 6.65
N GLU A 174 -2.30 -13.04 6.68
CA GLU A 174 -1.48 -13.42 5.54
C GLU A 174 -2.33 -13.95 4.37
N LEU A 175 -3.32 -14.81 4.65
CA LEU A 175 -4.25 -15.31 3.66
C LEU A 175 -5.06 -14.18 3.02
N ILE A 176 -5.64 -13.28 3.83
CA ILE A 176 -6.42 -12.15 3.33
C ILE A 176 -5.54 -11.21 2.48
N LEU A 177 -4.31 -10.94 2.90
CA LEU A 177 -3.37 -10.14 2.12
C LEU A 177 -2.97 -10.85 0.82
N PHE A 178 -2.76 -12.17 0.82
CA PHE A 178 -2.50 -12.96 -0.38
C PHE A 178 -3.69 -12.96 -1.36
N LEU A 179 -4.92 -13.16 -0.86
CA LEU A 179 -6.15 -13.01 -1.64
C LEU A 179 -6.26 -11.58 -2.19
N GLY A 180 -5.81 -10.62 -1.38
CA GLY A 180 -5.54 -9.24 -1.75
C GLY A 180 -4.66 -9.20 -2.99
N VAL A 181 -3.43 -9.73 -2.94
CA VAL A 181 -2.42 -9.77 -4.03
C VAL A 181 -3.01 -10.28 -5.34
N ILE A 182 -3.70 -11.42 -5.35
CA ILE A 182 -4.28 -12.00 -6.58
C ILE A 182 -5.54 -11.27 -7.05
N GLY A 183 -6.15 -10.43 -6.20
CA GLY A 183 -7.36 -9.69 -6.51
C GLY A 183 -8.62 -10.58 -6.51
N TRP A 184 -8.77 -11.42 -5.49
CA TRP A 184 -9.98 -12.22 -5.28
C TRP A 184 -10.99 -11.45 -4.42
N ARG A 185 -12.24 -11.34 -4.87
CA ARG A 185 -13.34 -10.62 -4.20
C ARG A 185 -12.89 -9.29 -3.61
N THR A 186 -12.27 -8.44 -4.41
CA THR A 186 -11.53 -7.25 -3.94
C THR A 186 -12.37 -6.30 -3.10
N ARG A 187 -13.68 -6.19 -3.39
CA ARG A 187 -14.61 -5.34 -2.63
C ARG A 187 -14.76 -5.74 -1.15
N LEU A 188 -14.46 -7.00 -0.81
CA LEU A 188 -14.51 -7.51 0.56
C LEU A 188 -13.11 -7.69 1.13
N VAL A 189 -12.21 -8.27 0.33
CA VAL A 189 -10.87 -8.66 0.77
C VAL A 189 -9.98 -7.45 1.04
N ILE A 190 -10.05 -6.38 0.25
CA ILE A 190 -9.18 -5.20 0.44
C ILE A 190 -9.52 -4.43 1.73
N PRO A 191 -10.80 -4.09 2.02
CA PRO A 191 -11.17 -3.51 3.31
C PRO A 191 -10.83 -4.41 4.50
N MET A 192 -11.11 -5.73 4.38
CA MET A 192 -10.76 -6.69 5.42
C MET A 192 -9.25 -6.76 5.65
N GLY A 193 -8.46 -6.74 4.57
CA GLY A 193 -7.00 -6.72 4.64
C GLY A 193 -6.46 -5.44 5.27
N ALA A 194 -7.06 -4.28 5.00
CA ALA A 194 -6.73 -3.03 5.68
C ALA A 194 -7.00 -3.12 7.20
N LEU A 195 -8.16 -3.67 7.60
CA LEU A 195 -8.49 -3.87 9.01
C LEU A 195 -7.56 -4.88 9.69
N CYS A 196 -7.28 -6.02 9.05
CA CYS A 196 -6.36 -7.02 9.60
C CYS A 196 -4.94 -6.45 9.73
N ALA A 197 -4.46 -5.73 8.72
CA ALA A 197 -3.15 -5.08 8.77
C ALA A 197 -3.08 -3.99 9.85
N LEU A 198 -4.15 -3.20 10.04
CA LEU A 198 -4.27 -2.22 11.12
C LEU A 198 -4.10 -2.89 12.49
N VAL A 199 -4.82 -3.99 12.74
CA VAL A 199 -4.74 -4.71 14.02
C VAL A 199 -3.38 -5.40 14.17
N PHE A 200 -2.90 -6.09 13.14
CA PHE A 200 -1.62 -6.82 13.15
C PHE A 200 -0.44 -5.91 13.46
N PHE A 201 -0.31 -4.82 12.71
CA PHE A 201 0.79 -3.87 12.90
C PHE A 201 0.59 -2.96 14.12
N GLY A 202 -0.66 -2.80 14.59
CA GLY A 202 -0.97 -2.17 15.86
C GLY A 202 -0.49 -2.98 17.06
N LEU A 203 -0.73 -4.30 17.08
CA LEU A 203 -0.27 -5.22 18.14
C LEU A 203 1.25 -5.18 18.32
N ILE A 204 2.02 -5.15 17.23
CA ILE A 204 3.49 -5.06 17.30
C ILE A 204 3.94 -3.72 17.89
N ARG A 205 3.21 -2.63 17.61
CA ARG A 205 3.51 -1.30 18.17
C ARG A 205 3.15 -1.17 19.64
N ASP A 206 2.06 -1.82 20.04
CA ASP A 206 1.51 -1.75 21.40
C ASP A 206 2.51 -2.19 22.46
N TYR A 207 3.34 -3.19 22.13
CA TYR A 207 4.39 -3.69 23.02
C TYR A 207 5.76 -3.02 22.81
N SER A 208 5.91 -2.10 21.85
CA SER A 208 7.18 -1.44 21.53
C SER A 208 7.12 0.08 21.75
N PHE A 209 7.11 0.85 20.67
CA PHE A 209 6.91 2.30 20.69
C PHE A 209 6.27 2.75 19.37
N TYR A 210 5.94 4.03 19.27
CA TYR A 210 5.37 4.58 18.04
C TYR A 210 6.42 4.69 16.93
N TRP A 211 6.37 3.79 15.93
CA TRP A 211 7.21 3.82 14.72
C TRP A 211 6.39 3.69 13.43
N HIS A 212 6.98 4.07 12.29
CA HIS A 212 6.23 4.42 11.08
C HIS A 212 6.24 3.42 9.93
N GLN A 213 7.09 2.38 9.96
CA GLN A 213 7.10 1.34 8.91
C GLN A 213 5.73 0.65 8.74
N ASN A 214 5.35 0.32 7.51
CA ASN A 214 4.06 -0.25 7.11
C ASN A 214 2.84 0.69 7.32
N LEU A 215 2.98 1.89 7.89
CA LEU A 215 1.87 2.86 7.97
C LEU A 215 1.48 3.39 6.59
N VAL A 216 2.46 3.77 5.77
CA VAL A 216 2.17 4.35 4.46
C VAL A 216 1.50 3.33 3.51
N PRO A 217 1.98 2.08 3.39
CA PRO A 217 1.24 1.04 2.67
C PRO A 217 -0.16 0.78 3.24
N LEU A 218 -0.35 0.84 4.56
CA LEU A 218 -1.67 0.74 5.18
C LEU A 218 -2.59 1.89 4.74
N TYR A 219 -2.09 3.14 4.69
CA TYR A 219 -2.87 4.27 4.16
C TYR A 219 -3.27 4.07 2.70
N VAL A 220 -2.35 3.57 1.87
CA VAL A 220 -2.64 3.26 0.47
C VAL A 220 -3.70 2.16 0.37
N MET A 221 -3.61 1.12 1.20
CA MET A 221 -4.60 0.04 1.26
C MET A 221 -6.00 0.56 1.67
N THR A 222 -6.06 1.49 2.62
CA THR A 222 -7.30 2.17 3.01
C THR A 222 -7.90 2.97 1.86
N VAL A 223 -7.08 3.70 1.10
CA VAL A 223 -7.54 4.38 -0.13
C VAL A 223 -8.07 3.35 -1.12
N LEU A 224 -7.32 2.28 -1.37
CA LEU A 224 -7.69 1.25 -2.34
C LEU A 224 -8.99 0.53 -2.00
N SER A 225 -9.32 0.41 -0.71
CA SER A 225 -10.58 -0.16 -0.19
C SER A 225 -11.82 0.55 -0.74
N CYS A 226 -11.70 1.84 -1.06
CA CYS A 226 -12.78 2.67 -1.58
C CYS A 226 -12.71 2.90 -3.11
N THR A 227 -11.89 2.12 -3.83
CA THR A 227 -11.62 2.33 -5.27
C THR A 227 -11.91 1.07 -6.09
N PRO A 228 -12.15 1.18 -7.41
CA PRO A 228 -12.36 0.01 -8.30
C PRO A 228 -11.05 -0.73 -8.63
N CYS A 229 -10.23 -1.05 -7.61
CA CYS A 229 -8.93 -1.69 -7.79
C CYS A 229 -9.00 -3.17 -8.24
N GLY A 230 -10.21 -3.74 -8.28
CA GLY A 230 -10.49 -5.07 -8.83
C GLY A 230 -10.77 -5.10 -10.34
N ASP A 231 -10.92 -3.95 -11.01
CA ASP A 231 -11.27 -3.94 -12.44
C ASP A 231 -10.06 -4.16 -13.37
N GLY A 232 -8.84 -4.07 -12.84
CA GLY A 232 -7.58 -4.34 -13.56
C GLY A 232 -7.06 -5.76 -13.38
N TRP A 233 -5.79 -5.87 -12.97
CA TRP A 233 -5.13 -7.15 -12.71
C TRP A 233 -5.74 -7.82 -11.47
N SER A 234 -6.66 -8.74 -11.69
CA SER A 234 -7.39 -9.44 -10.63
C SER A 234 -8.02 -10.74 -11.12
N VAL A 235 -8.16 -11.72 -10.22
CA VAL A 235 -8.97 -12.92 -10.48
C VAL A 235 -10.44 -12.54 -10.69
N ASP A 236 -10.94 -11.49 -10.03
CA ASP A 236 -12.30 -10.98 -10.24
C ASP A 236 -12.57 -10.58 -11.70
N ARG A 237 -11.62 -9.89 -12.34
CA ARG A 237 -11.70 -9.54 -13.76
C ARG A 237 -11.67 -10.80 -14.63
N LEU A 238 -10.70 -11.69 -14.39
CA LEU A 238 -10.55 -12.93 -15.16
C LEU A 238 -11.82 -13.79 -15.10
N ARG A 239 -12.45 -13.89 -13.92
CA ARG A 239 -13.72 -14.59 -13.73
C ARG A 239 -14.85 -13.97 -14.56
N LYS A 240 -14.96 -12.64 -14.58
CA LYS A 240 -15.97 -11.93 -15.41
C LYS A 240 -15.72 -12.15 -16.91
N VAL A 241 -14.47 -12.06 -17.35
CA VAL A 241 -14.06 -12.33 -18.75
C VAL A 241 -14.40 -13.76 -19.16
N TYR A 242 -14.08 -14.73 -18.31
CA TYR A 242 -14.41 -16.14 -18.55
C TYR A 242 -15.92 -16.38 -18.65
N GLN A 243 -16.71 -15.73 -17.80
CA GLN A 243 -18.18 -15.78 -17.85
C GLN A 243 -18.77 -15.03 -19.06
N GLY A 244 -17.95 -14.30 -19.81
CA GLY A 244 -18.38 -13.47 -20.93
C GLY A 244 -19.14 -12.22 -20.55
N ARG A 245 -19.00 -11.77 -19.30
CA ARG A 245 -19.57 -10.49 -18.84
C ARG A 245 -18.73 -9.33 -19.34
N ALA A 246 -19.37 -8.18 -19.58
CA ALA A 246 -18.65 -6.96 -19.91
C ALA A 246 -17.68 -6.56 -18.78
N VAL A 247 -16.45 -6.24 -19.16
CA VAL A 247 -15.43 -5.71 -18.25
C VAL A 247 -14.87 -4.41 -18.83
N PRO A 248 -14.44 -3.45 -17.99
CA PRO A 248 -13.76 -2.26 -18.49
C PRO A 248 -12.56 -2.66 -19.34
N ASP A 249 -12.34 -2.00 -20.46
CA ASP A 249 -11.13 -2.20 -21.24
C ASP A 249 -9.89 -1.90 -20.37
N GLY A 250 -8.93 -2.82 -20.38
CA GLY A 250 -7.77 -2.81 -19.50
C GLY A 250 -6.80 -1.67 -19.78
N ASP A 251 -6.79 -1.17 -21.02
CA ASP A 251 -5.95 -0.05 -21.45
C ASP A 251 -6.74 1.27 -21.61
N ARG A 252 -8.08 1.25 -21.46
CA ARG A 252 -8.91 2.47 -21.57
C ARG A 252 -8.73 3.37 -20.35
N HIS A 253 -8.43 4.63 -20.63
CA HIS A 253 -8.27 5.67 -19.63
C HIS A 253 -9.63 6.13 -19.05
N SER A 254 -9.70 6.32 -17.73
CA SER A 254 -10.89 6.90 -17.07
C SER A 254 -10.51 7.74 -15.86
N ARG A 255 -11.34 8.76 -15.58
CA ARG A 255 -11.17 9.70 -14.45
C ARG A 255 -11.14 9.01 -13.10
N VAL A 256 -11.92 7.93 -12.93
CA VAL A 256 -12.02 7.23 -11.65
C VAL A 256 -10.67 6.60 -11.28
N TYR A 257 -10.03 5.90 -12.22
CA TYR A 257 -8.72 5.30 -11.99
C TYR A 257 -7.64 6.36 -11.81
N ALA A 258 -7.73 7.46 -12.57
CA ALA A 258 -6.80 8.59 -12.47
C ALA A 258 -6.80 9.22 -11.07
N TRP A 259 -7.98 9.55 -10.54
CA TRP A 259 -8.13 10.10 -9.18
C TRP A 259 -7.79 9.08 -8.09
N SER A 260 -8.16 7.81 -8.25
CA SER A 260 -7.84 6.74 -7.29
C SER A 260 -6.32 6.58 -7.13
N ARG A 261 -5.60 6.55 -8.25
CA ARG A 261 -4.14 6.52 -8.26
C ARG A 261 -3.54 7.79 -7.65
N TYR A 262 -4.08 8.96 -7.98
CA TYR A 262 -3.59 10.21 -7.44
C TYR A 262 -3.78 10.30 -5.91
N ALA A 263 -4.90 9.80 -5.39
CA ALA A 263 -5.10 9.65 -3.94
C ALA A 263 -4.04 8.74 -3.30
N CYS A 264 -3.67 7.63 -3.97
CA CYS A 264 -2.57 6.77 -3.53
C CYS A 264 -1.23 7.53 -3.52
N TRP A 265 -0.94 8.35 -4.54
CA TRP A 265 0.27 9.16 -4.56
C TRP A 265 0.31 10.19 -3.43
N VAL A 266 -0.83 10.83 -3.12
CA VAL A 266 -0.94 11.81 -2.03
C VAL A 266 -0.59 11.18 -0.69
N VAL A 267 -1.16 10.02 -0.37
CA VAL A 267 -0.89 9.34 0.91
C VAL A 267 0.54 8.82 1.01
N ILE A 268 1.27 8.68 -0.11
CA ILE A 268 2.70 8.33 -0.11
C ILE A 268 3.56 9.59 0.01
N ALA A 269 3.23 10.63 -0.74
CA ALA A 269 4.08 11.81 -0.85
C ALA A 269 4.05 12.68 0.40
N LEU A 270 2.87 12.89 1.00
CA LEU A 270 2.74 13.76 2.17
C LEU A 270 3.51 13.27 3.40
N PRO A 271 3.55 11.96 3.73
CA PRO A 271 4.42 11.47 4.80
C PRO A 271 5.90 11.79 4.63
N TYR A 272 6.44 11.74 3.41
CA TYR A 272 7.83 12.15 3.16
C TYR A 272 8.03 13.64 3.40
N VAL A 273 7.13 14.47 2.89
CA VAL A 273 7.20 15.93 3.11
C VAL A 273 7.06 16.24 4.61
N ALA A 274 6.14 15.58 5.32
CA ALA A 274 5.96 15.72 6.75
C ALA A 274 7.22 15.32 7.53
N ALA A 275 7.91 14.24 7.13
CA ALA A 275 9.18 13.85 7.74
C ALA A 275 10.28 14.91 7.54
N GLY A 276 10.46 15.42 6.32
CA GLY A 276 11.45 16.45 6.02
C GLY A 276 11.15 17.77 6.74
N MET A 277 9.88 18.20 6.76
CA MET A 277 9.47 19.41 7.47
C MET A 277 9.62 19.25 8.99
N SER A 278 9.43 18.05 9.54
CA SER A 278 9.63 17.80 10.98
C SER A 278 11.10 17.94 11.37
N LYS A 279 12.04 17.46 10.54
CA LYS A 279 13.48 17.66 10.76
C LYS A 279 13.85 19.14 10.82
N LEU A 280 13.28 19.96 9.93
CA LEU A 280 13.49 21.41 9.94
C LEU A 280 12.82 22.09 11.14
N ARG A 281 11.62 21.68 11.49
CA ARG A 281 10.86 22.27 12.60
C ARG A 281 11.48 21.97 13.96
N ASP A 282 11.91 20.73 14.19
CA ASP A 282 12.39 20.27 15.49
C ASP A 282 13.91 20.38 15.63
N GLY A 283 14.65 20.18 14.53
CA GLY A 283 16.12 20.23 14.52
C GLY A 283 16.73 21.51 13.93
N GLY A 284 15.95 22.33 13.21
CA GLY A 284 16.45 23.52 12.55
C GLY A 284 17.54 23.24 11.50
N LEU A 285 18.38 24.25 11.25
CA LEU A 285 19.51 24.14 10.29
C LEU A 285 20.64 23.23 10.81
N LEU A 286 20.66 22.92 12.10
CA LEU A 286 21.66 22.03 12.70
C LEU A 286 21.39 20.56 12.37
N TRP A 287 20.22 20.22 11.82
CA TRP A 287 19.88 18.83 11.56
C TRP A 287 20.85 18.16 10.57
N TRP A 288 21.22 18.84 9.48
CA TRP A 288 22.18 18.31 8.50
C TRP A 288 23.65 18.53 8.90
N ASN A 289 23.93 19.06 10.09
CA ASN A 289 25.30 19.26 10.54
C ASN A 289 26.04 17.91 10.64
N ALA A 290 27.32 17.89 10.26
CA ALA A 290 28.14 16.69 10.28
C ALA A 290 28.18 15.99 11.65
N THR A 291 28.25 16.75 12.75
CA THR A 291 28.26 16.20 14.12
C THR A 291 26.95 15.48 14.44
N ASN A 292 25.83 16.07 14.06
CA ASN A 292 24.52 15.45 14.26
C ASN A 292 24.35 14.18 13.41
N MET A 293 24.77 14.24 12.14
CA MET A 293 24.73 13.09 11.25
C MET A 293 25.62 11.95 11.76
N LYS A 294 26.86 12.24 12.18
CA LYS A 294 27.74 11.26 12.82
C LYS A 294 27.11 10.67 14.07
N SER A 295 26.49 11.51 14.92
CA SER A 295 25.80 11.06 16.13
C SER A 295 24.72 10.02 15.81
N MET A 296 23.83 10.31 14.85
CA MET A 296 22.79 9.36 14.43
C MET A 296 23.39 8.08 13.84
N LEU A 297 24.28 8.20 12.85
CA LEU A 297 24.84 7.04 12.14
C LEU A 297 25.60 6.09 13.07
N TYR A 298 26.42 6.64 13.97
CA TYR A 298 27.24 5.84 14.86
C TYR A 298 26.42 5.29 16.03
N GLN A 299 25.47 6.07 16.58
CA GLN A 299 24.57 5.54 17.61
C GLN A 299 23.82 4.32 17.06
N ASP A 300 23.18 4.45 15.90
CA ASP A 300 22.43 3.38 15.25
C ASP A 300 23.29 2.15 14.88
N THR A 301 24.60 2.34 14.68
CA THR A 301 25.54 1.26 14.33
C THR A 301 26.10 0.55 15.56
N LEU A 302 26.33 1.29 16.65
CA LEU A 302 26.86 0.80 17.92
C LEU A 302 25.80 0.07 18.74
N GLU A 303 24.54 0.49 18.65
CA GLU A 303 23.40 -0.28 19.13
C GLU A 303 23.36 -1.63 18.35
N LYS A 304 23.44 -2.78 19.07
CA LYS A 304 23.50 -4.10 18.43
C LYS A 304 22.18 -4.39 17.71
N ARG A 305 22.22 -4.50 16.39
CA ARG A 305 21.10 -4.86 15.50
C ARG A 305 21.45 -6.13 14.72
N ASP A 306 20.46 -6.77 14.11
CA ASP A 306 20.58 -8.05 13.36
C ASP A 306 21.70 -8.10 12.32
N PHE A 307 22.16 -6.96 11.82
CA PHE A 307 23.17 -6.88 10.78
C PHE A 307 24.58 -6.72 11.35
N ALA A 308 25.47 -7.66 10.99
CA ALA A 308 26.82 -7.75 11.53
C ALA A 308 27.84 -6.73 10.98
N TRP A 309 27.55 -6.06 9.87
CA TRP A 309 28.47 -5.07 9.29
C TRP A 309 28.56 -3.78 10.13
N ALA A 310 29.52 -2.89 9.88
CA ALA A 310 29.61 -1.61 10.60
C ALA A 310 30.15 -0.50 9.69
N LEU A 311 29.53 -0.30 8.52
CA LEU A 311 30.06 0.55 7.46
C LEU A 311 30.29 2.00 7.91
N SER A 312 29.40 2.56 8.72
CA SER A 312 29.53 3.94 9.21
C SER A 312 30.80 4.15 10.07
N LEU A 313 31.20 3.17 10.89
CA LEU A 313 32.40 3.25 11.72
C LEU A 313 33.69 3.20 10.89
N HIS A 314 33.67 2.50 9.74
CA HIS A 314 34.78 2.50 8.78
C HIS A 314 34.91 3.85 8.04
N LEU A 315 33.84 4.65 8.03
CA LEU A 315 33.82 6.00 7.45
C LEU A 315 34.15 7.08 8.49
N SER A 316 34.64 6.70 9.67
CA SER A 316 34.94 7.65 10.75
C SER A 316 35.99 8.70 10.39
N ALA A 317 36.94 8.34 9.53
CA ALA A 317 37.96 9.25 8.99
C ALA A 317 37.47 10.10 7.81
N ALA A 318 36.23 9.93 7.35
CA ALA A 318 35.71 10.69 6.22
C ALA A 318 35.56 12.19 6.56
N PRO A 319 35.81 13.10 5.58
CA PRO A 319 35.63 14.53 5.78
C PRO A 319 34.22 14.91 6.24
N GLU A 320 34.08 15.96 7.04
CA GLU A 320 32.78 16.41 7.55
C GLU A 320 31.77 16.74 6.45
N ILE A 321 32.25 17.27 5.32
CA ILE A 321 31.41 17.59 4.16
C ILE A 321 30.65 16.35 3.65
N PHE A 322 31.23 15.15 3.75
CA PHE A 322 30.55 13.92 3.35
C PHE A 322 29.26 13.70 4.18
N PHE A 323 29.36 13.83 5.50
CA PHE A 323 28.23 13.67 6.41
C PHE A 323 27.18 14.78 6.24
N THR A 324 27.63 16.02 6.04
CA THR A 324 26.74 17.13 5.74
C THR A 324 25.96 16.89 4.45
N LEU A 325 26.62 16.40 3.39
CA LEU A 325 25.97 16.08 2.12
C LEU A 325 24.94 14.96 2.26
N LEU A 326 25.20 13.93 3.07
CA LEU A 326 24.22 12.89 3.37
C LEU A 326 22.94 13.48 4.00
N GLY A 327 23.09 14.36 4.99
CA GLY A 327 21.96 15.05 5.63
C GLY A 327 21.18 15.95 4.67
N LEU A 328 21.90 16.70 3.83
CA LEU A 328 21.28 17.55 2.81
C LEU A 328 20.50 16.74 1.77
N VAL A 329 21.06 15.63 1.28
CA VAL A 329 20.37 14.74 0.33
C VAL A 329 19.11 14.14 0.97
N ALA A 330 19.15 13.75 2.24
CA ALA A 330 17.99 13.23 2.95
C ALA A 330 16.87 14.27 3.06
N ILE A 331 17.16 15.47 3.58
CA ILE A 331 16.15 16.55 3.71
C ILE A 331 15.65 17.00 2.35
N PHE A 332 16.54 17.18 1.36
CA PHE A 332 16.16 17.56 0.01
C PHE A 332 15.24 16.50 -0.61
N GLY A 333 15.61 15.23 -0.49
CA GLY A 333 14.81 14.11 -0.96
C GLY A 333 13.41 14.10 -0.34
N GLU A 334 13.31 14.29 0.98
CA GLU A 334 12.05 14.28 1.72
C GLU A 334 11.14 15.47 1.41
N LEU A 335 11.67 16.70 1.46
CA LEU A 335 10.89 17.92 1.21
C LEU A 335 10.38 18.01 -0.22
N PHE A 336 11.24 17.72 -1.19
CA PHE A 336 10.89 17.83 -2.61
C PHE A 336 10.21 16.58 -3.14
N PHE A 337 10.07 15.51 -2.34
CA PHE A 337 9.27 14.35 -2.71
C PHE A 337 7.84 14.75 -3.08
N GLY A 338 7.28 15.79 -2.44
CA GLY A 338 5.95 16.33 -2.79
C GLY A 338 5.79 16.71 -4.27
N LEU A 339 6.88 17.03 -4.98
CA LEU A 339 6.85 17.35 -6.41
C LEU A 339 6.40 16.18 -7.29
N VAL A 340 6.44 14.94 -6.80
CA VAL A 340 5.89 13.76 -7.52
C VAL A 340 4.42 13.93 -7.87
N LEU A 341 3.68 14.72 -7.10
CA LEU A 341 2.27 15.04 -7.33
C LEU A 341 2.07 15.98 -8.53
N PHE A 342 3.09 16.76 -8.89
CA PHE A 342 2.96 17.86 -9.85
C PHE A 342 3.83 17.70 -11.10
N SER A 343 4.87 16.86 -11.07
CA SER A 343 5.82 16.71 -12.16
C SER A 343 6.04 15.27 -12.59
N ARG A 344 6.02 15.03 -13.91
CA ARG A 344 6.36 13.72 -14.51
C ARG A 344 7.83 13.36 -14.30
N ILE A 345 8.69 14.37 -14.30
CA ILE A 345 10.14 14.21 -14.08
C ILE A 345 10.40 13.87 -12.61
N ALA A 346 9.73 14.57 -11.69
CA ALA A 346 9.84 14.28 -10.26
C ALA A 346 9.48 12.83 -9.92
N ARG A 347 8.46 12.25 -10.58
CA ARG A 347 8.07 10.84 -10.43
C ARG A 347 9.12 9.82 -10.89
N ARG A 348 10.16 10.24 -11.61
CA ARG A 348 11.30 9.38 -11.98
C ARG A 348 12.49 9.60 -11.05
N ILE A 349 12.74 10.85 -10.67
CA ILE A 349 13.92 11.25 -9.89
C ILE A 349 13.75 10.95 -8.41
N PHE A 350 12.70 11.48 -7.76
CA PHE A 350 12.55 11.42 -6.31
C PHE A 350 12.33 10.00 -5.77
N PRO A 351 11.55 9.12 -6.42
CA PRO A 351 11.46 7.72 -6.00
C PRO A 351 12.81 6.99 -6.06
N ALA A 352 13.67 7.32 -7.04
CA ALA A 352 15.01 6.75 -7.14
C ALA A 352 15.94 7.28 -6.03
N ILE A 353 15.95 8.61 -5.81
CA ILE A 353 16.67 9.24 -4.69
C ILE A 353 16.24 8.60 -3.38
N MET A 354 14.94 8.48 -3.14
CA MET A 354 14.42 7.95 -1.89
C MET A 354 14.76 6.46 -1.72
N THR A 355 14.68 5.66 -2.79
CA THR A 355 15.18 4.28 -2.79
C THR A 355 16.66 4.23 -2.37
N MET A 356 17.51 5.09 -2.95
CA MET A 356 18.93 5.15 -2.61
C MET A 356 19.16 5.61 -1.17
N THR A 357 18.40 6.59 -0.67
CA THR A 357 18.46 7.03 0.72
C THR A 357 18.14 5.88 1.66
N HIS A 358 17.09 5.10 1.40
CA HIS A 358 16.72 3.96 2.25
C HIS A 358 17.73 2.81 2.18
N ILE A 359 18.34 2.55 1.02
CA ILE A 359 19.47 1.62 0.89
C ILE A 359 20.69 2.12 1.67
N GLY A 360 20.96 3.43 1.62
CA GLY A 360 22.01 4.07 2.40
C GLY A 360 21.78 3.95 3.91
N ILE A 361 20.54 4.15 4.37
CA ILE A 361 20.13 3.92 5.76
C ILE A 361 20.37 2.46 6.16
N LEU A 362 20.03 1.49 5.32
CA LEU A 362 20.33 0.08 5.60
C LEU A 362 21.84 -0.17 5.74
N GLY A 363 22.64 0.38 4.82
CA GLY A 363 24.10 0.21 4.84
C GLY A 363 24.77 0.90 6.04
N LEU A 364 24.36 2.12 6.36
CA LEU A 364 25.04 3.00 7.33
C LEU A 364 24.43 2.98 8.74
N GLN A 365 23.14 2.64 8.89
CA GLN A 365 22.41 2.63 10.17
C GLN A 365 21.84 1.25 10.53
N LYS A 366 21.95 0.24 9.66
CA LYS A 366 21.42 -1.12 9.87
C LYS A 366 19.90 -1.18 10.05
N ILE A 367 19.16 -0.25 9.46
CA ILE A 367 17.69 -0.22 9.56
C ILE A 367 17.07 -0.60 8.22
N LEU A 368 16.20 -1.61 8.23
CA LEU A 368 15.52 -2.08 7.03
C LEU A 368 14.10 -1.51 6.92
N PHE A 369 13.95 -0.49 6.08
CA PHE A 369 12.66 0.05 5.65
C PHE A 369 12.21 -0.59 4.33
N LEU A 370 12.05 -1.92 4.31
CA LEU A 370 11.72 -2.69 3.11
C LEU A 370 10.46 -2.17 2.41
N ASP A 371 9.43 -1.85 3.18
CA ASP A 371 8.18 -1.31 2.70
C ASP A 371 8.38 0.01 1.94
N LEU A 372 9.16 0.95 2.50
CA LEU A 372 9.42 2.25 1.88
C LEU A 372 10.31 2.15 0.64
N ILE A 373 11.23 1.18 0.59
CA ILE A 373 12.02 0.85 -0.62
C ILE A 373 11.09 0.35 -1.73
N LEU A 374 10.26 -0.66 -1.42
CA LEU A 374 9.36 -1.27 -2.41
C LEU A 374 8.26 -0.29 -2.83
N LEU A 375 7.78 0.57 -1.94
CA LEU A 375 6.72 1.54 -2.21
C LEU A 375 7.05 2.50 -3.37
N GLN A 376 8.33 2.80 -3.60
CA GLN A 376 8.78 3.70 -4.68
C GLN A 376 8.37 3.21 -6.07
N VAL A 377 8.20 1.89 -6.25
CA VAL A 377 7.78 1.26 -7.51
C VAL A 377 6.41 1.74 -7.99
N VAL A 378 5.55 2.22 -7.09
CA VAL A 378 4.21 2.75 -7.40
C VAL A 378 4.26 3.94 -8.38
N PHE A 379 5.37 4.67 -8.45
CA PHE A 379 5.54 5.80 -9.35
C PHE A 379 6.09 5.44 -10.74
N LEU A 380 6.56 4.21 -10.94
CA LEU A 380 7.14 3.76 -12.20
C LEU A 380 6.05 3.50 -13.26
N ASP A 381 6.26 4.07 -14.45
CA ASP A 381 5.41 3.80 -15.60
C ASP A 381 5.89 2.56 -16.35
N PHE A 382 5.31 1.41 -15.99
CA PHE A 382 5.63 0.13 -16.62
C PHE A 382 5.14 0.01 -18.08
N ARG A 383 4.29 0.91 -18.59
CA ARG A 383 3.75 0.81 -19.94
C ARG A 383 4.85 0.94 -20.99
N GLY A 384 5.75 1.92 -20.84
CA GLY A 384 6.87 2.13 -21.76
C GLY A 384 7.81 0.93 -21.81
N ILE A 385 8.15 0.39 -20.63
CA ILE A 385 9.01 -0.78 -20.48
C ILE A 385 8.36 -2.01 -21.12
N ARG A 386 7.07 -2.25 -20.83
CA ARG A 386 6.27 -3.34 -21.40
C ARG A 386 6.27 -3.31 -22.93
N THR A 387 6.00 -2.15 -23.53
CA THR A 387 5.96 -1.99 -24.99
C THR A 387 7.35 -2.16 -25.60
N ALA A 388 8.41 -1.64 -24.98
CA ALA A 388 9.77 -1.80 -25.46
C ALA A 388 10.23 -3.27 -25.43
N ILE A 389 9.95 -3.99 -24.33
CA ILE A 389 10.22 -5.42 -24.22
C ILE A 389 9.40 -6.21 -25.25
N GLY A 390 8.12 -5.88 -25.41
CA GLY A 390 7.24 -6.49 -26.42
C GLY A 390 7.81 -6.38 -27.83
N LYS A 391 8.18 -5.17 -28.26
CA LYS A 391 8.81 -4.94 -29.58
C LYS A 391 10.12 -5.70 -29.75
N ARG A 392 10.97 -5.74 -28.71
CA ARG A 392 12.25 -6.48 -28.75
C ARG A 392 12.02 -8.00 -28.85
N LEU A 393 11.04 -8.52 -28.13
CA LEU A 393 10.67 -9.94 -28.19
C LEU A 393 10.02 -10.30 -29.54
N GLU A 394 9.22 -9.40 -30.10
CA GLU A 394 8.65 -9.56 -31.45
C GLU A 394 9.76 -9.61 -32.51
N ALA A 395 10.72 -8.68 -32.47
CA ALA A 395 11.85 -8.66 -33.40
C ALA A 395 12.75 -9.90 -33.29
N SER A 396 12.98 -10.41 -32.07
CA SER A 396 13.90 -11.54 -31.83
C SER A 396 13.25 -12.92 -31.93
N ARG A 397 11.95 -13.04 -31.66
CA ARG A 397 11.26 -14.33 -31.56
C ARG A 397 9.98 -14.43 -32.39
N GLY A 398 9.57 -13.37 -33.09
CA GLY A 398 8.34 -13.28 -33.86
C GLY A 398 7.08 -13.16 -33.00
N ARG A 399 5.93 -12.96 -33.67
CA ARG A 399 4.60 -13.12 -33.06
C ARG A 399 4.24 -14.60 -32.91
N ILE A 400 3.33 -14.89 -32.00
CA ILE A 400 2.79 -16.23 -31.79
C ILE A 400 1.34 -16.19 -32.24
N GLN A 401 1.01 -16.97 -33.27
CA GLN A 401 -0.34 -17.02 -33.80
C GLN A 401 -1.09 -18.18 -33.15
N VAL A 402 -2.31 -17.94 -32.68
CA VAL A 402 -3.18 -18.91 -32.03
C VAL A 402 -4.41 -19.10 -32.91
N LEU A 403 -4.45 -20.23 -33.60
CA LEU A 403 -5.57 -20.65 -34.44
C LEU A 403 -6.63 -21.31 -33.55
N TYR A 404 -7.85 -20.77 -33.56
CA TYR A 404 -8.94 -21.23 -32.70
C TYR A 404 -10.28 -21.28 -33.44
N ASP A 405 -11.21 -22.10 -32.95
CA ASP A 405 -12.58 -22.18 -33.48
C ASP A 405 -13.45 -21.03 -32.98
N GLY A 406 -13.80 -20.09 -33.86
CA GLY A 406 -14.70 -18.98 -33.58
C GLY A 406 -16.15 -19.38 -33.26
N PHE A 407 -16.58 -20.59 -33.62
CA PHE A 407 -17.92 -21.08 -33.27
C PHE A 407 -17.96 -21.82 -31.94
N CYS A 408 -16.81 -22.19 -31.37
CA CYS A 408 -16.74 -22.89 -30.09
C CYS A 408 -16.74 -21.91 -28.89
N PRO A 409 -17.75 -21.94 -28.00
CA PRO A 409 -17.80 -21.04 -26.84
C PRO A 409 -16.61 -21.22 -25.89
N VAL A 410 -16.10 -22.44 -25.77
CA VAL A 410 -14.94 -22.76 -24.92
C VAL A 410 -13.68 -22.12 -25.49
N CYS A 411 -13.43 -22.29 -26.79
CA CYS A 411 -12.28 -21.69 -27.47
C CYS A 411 -12.30 -20.16 -27.35
N ARG A 412 -13.46 -19.53 -27.58
CA ARG A 412 -13.65 -18.08 -27.39
C ARG A 412 -13.43 -17.60 -25.95
N ARG A 413 -13.78 -18.40 -24.94
CA ARG A 413 -13.49 -18.08 -23.53
C ARG A 413 -11.99 -18.20 -23.24
N THR A 414 -11.35 -19.26 -23.73
CA THR A 414 -9.91 -19.50 -23.57
C THR A 414 -9.08 -18.40 -24.19
N ILE A 415 -9.34 -18.01 -25.45
CA ILE A 415 -8.56 -16.95 -26.10
C ILE A 415 -8.76 -15.59 -25.44
N ARG A 416 -9.96 -15.27 -24.93
CA ARG A 416 -10.19 -14.05 -24.13
C ARG A 416 -9.39 -14.03 -22.84
N LEU A 417 -9.22 -15.18 -22.18
CA LEU A 417 -8.34 -15.30 -21.01
C LEU A 417 -6.87 -15.18 -21.39
N LEU A 418 -6.42 -15.86 -22.46
CA LEU A 418 -5.05 -15.75 -22.95
C LEU A 418 -4.68 -14.30 -23.30
N ALA A 419 -5.60 -13.56 -23.92
CA ALA A 419 -5.43 -12.13 -24.18
C ALA A 419 -5.20 -11.30 -22.90
N CYS A 420 -5.83 -11.67 -21.78
CA CYS A 420 -5.60 -10.99 -20.50
C CYS A 420 -4.21 -11.27 -19.91
N PHE A 421 -3.60 -12.41 -20.24
CA PHE A 421 -2.26 -12.79 -19.79
C PHE A 421 -1.14 -12.36 -20.75
N ASP A 422 -1.50 -11.83 -21.93
CA ASP A 422 -0.55 -11.37 -22.94
C ASP A 422 0.06 -10.01 -22.57
N LEU A 423 0.92 -10.04 -21.55
CA LEU A 423 1.59 -8.86 -21.02
C LEU A 423 2.35 -8.08 -22.10
N PHE A 424 2.94 -8.76 -23.08
CA PHE A 424 3.81 -8.16 -24.08
C PHE A 424 3.16 -8.00 -25.46
N THR A 425 1.84 -8.20 -25.55
CA THR A 425 1.06 -8.09 -26.80
C THR A 425 1.68 -8.88 -27.96
N ARG A 426 2.06 -10.14 -27.70
CA ARG A 426 2.75 -11.01 -28.67
C ARG A 426 1.83 -12.05 -29.31
N LEU A 427 0.65 -12.28 -28.75
CA LEU A 427 -0.30 -13.24 -29.27
C LEU A 427 -1.18 -12.60 -30.34
N ASP A 428 -1.34 -13.33 -31.44
CA ASP A 428 -2.29 -12.98 -32.50
C ASP A 428 -3.35 -14.09 -32.59
N PHE A 429 -4.62 -13.73 -32.44
CA PHE A 429 -5.72 -14.71 -32.35
C PHE A 429 -6.47 -14.77 -33.68
N ILE A 430 -6.35 -15.90 -34.37
CA ILE A 430 -6.91 -16.09 -35.71
C ILE A 430 -8.07 -17.09 -35.64
N ASP A 431 -9.26 -16.64 -36.03
CA ASP A 431 -10.42 -17.53 -36.19
C ASP A 431 -10.28 -18.30 -37.50
N PHE A 432 -10.05 -19.61 -37.42
CA PHE A 432 -9.84 -20.41 -38.62
C PHE A 432 -11.10 -20.55 -39.46
N ARG A 433 -12.30 -20.29 -38.91
CA ARG A 433 -13.57 -20.32 -39.66
C ARG A 433 -13.65 -19.20 -40.72
N ARG A 434 -12.83 -18.16 -40.57
CA ARG A 434 -12.75 -17.01 -41.50
C ARG A 434 -11.46 -16.99 -42.32
N LEU A 435 -10.59 -17.98 -42.11
CA LEU A 435 -9.26 -18.05 -42.71
C LEU A 435 -9.31 -18.85 -44.01
N ASN A 436 -8.69 -18.34 -45.07
CA ASN A 436 -8.36 -19.17 -46.22
C ASN A 436 -7.13 -20.02 -45.89
N LEU A 437 -7.36 -21.29 -45.53
CA LEU A 437 -6.31 -22.20 -45.06
C LEU A 437 -5.25 -22.49 -46.13
N ALA A 438 -5.62 -22.52 -47.42
CA ALA A 438 -4.68 -22.76 -48.51
C ALA A 438 -3.66 -21.62 -48.65
N ASP A 439 -4.12 -20.37 -48.55
CA ASP A 439 -3.25 -19.19 -48.58
C ASP A 439 -2.38 -19.11 -47.33
N TYR A 440 -2.95 -19.46 -46.18
CA TYR A 440 -2.22 -19.48 -44.92
C TYR A 440 -1.09 -20.52 -44.91
N ASN A 441 -1.38 -21.75 -45.35
CA ASN A 441 -0.40 -22.81 -45.48
C ASN A 441 0.74 -22.44 -46.44
N ARG A 442 0.41 -21.83 -47.59
CA ARG A 442 1.42 -21.34 -48.56
C ARG A 442 2.32 -20.26 -47.96
N SER A 443 1.74 -19.26 -47.29
CA SER A 443 2.50 -18.13 -46.72
C SER A 443 3.36 -18.52 -45.52
N HIS A 444 3.00 -19.57 -44.77
CA HIS A 444 3.71 -19.99 -43.57
C HIS A 444 4.51 -21.29 -43.74
N ALA A 445 4.52 -21.89 -44.95
CA ALA A 445 5.13 -23.19 -45.24
C ALA A 445 4.65 -24.31 -44.29
N LEU A 446 3.33 -24.36 -44.04
CA LEU A 446 2.66 -25.35 -43.19
C LEU A 446 1.77 -26.27 -44.01
N ASN A 447 1.41 -27.43 -43.45
CA ASN A 447 0.49 -28.40 -44.05
C ASN A 447 -0.64 -28.76 -43.09
N LEU A 448 -1.43 -27.75 -42.68
CA LEU A 448 -2.58 -27.94 -41.79
C LEU A 448 -3.82 -28.30 -42.59
N THR A 449 -4.59 -29.29 -42.13
CA THR A 449 -5.90 -29.63 -42.72
C THR A 449 -7.05 -29.00 -41.93
N PRO A 450 -8.24 -28.81 -42.54
CA PRO A 450 -9.42 -28.36 -41.80
C PRO A 450 -9.76 -29.28 -40.63
N GLN A 451 -9.66 -30.60 -40.83
CA GLN A 451 -9.93 -31.59 -39.77
C GLN A 451 -9.00 -31.41 -38.56
N ASP A 452 -7.73 -31.05 -38.79
CA ASP A 452 -6.78 -30.79 -37.69
C ASP A 452 -7.26 -29.65 -36.79
N LEU A 453 -7.73 -28.56 -37.40
CA LEU A 453 -8.19 -27.35 -36.72
C LEU A 453 -9.55 -27.53 -36.04
N GLU A 454 -10.37 -28.47 -36.51
CA GLU A 454 -11.63 -28.83 -35.84
C GLU A 454 -11.39 -29.64 -34.56
N VAL A 455 -10.36 -30.48 -34.52
CA VAL A 455 -10.06 -31.33 -33.37
C VAL A 455 -9.34 -30.53 -32.29
N ASP A 456 -8.24 -29.84 -32.64
CA ASP A 456 -7.32 -29.24 -31.68
C ASP A 456 -6.99 -27.78 -31.98
N MET A 457 -6.62 -27.04 -30.92
CA MET A 457 -6.05 -25.70 -31.06
C MET A 457 -4.60 -25.80 -31.55
N TYR A 458 -4.25 -24.94 -32.50
CA TYR A 458 -2.88 -24.84 -33.03
C TYR A 458 -2.24 -23.52 -32.64
N VAL A 459 -1.00 -23.60 -32.18
CA VAL A 459 -0.17 -22.43 -31.87
C VAL A 459 1.02 -22.43 -32.82
N ILE A 460 1.15 -21.38 -33.63
CA ILE A 460 2.28 -21.20 -34.54
C ILE A 460 3.29 -20.30 -33.87
N ALA A 461 4.49 -20.83 -33.62
CA ALA A 461 5.58 -20.07 -33.02
C ALA A 461 6.90 -20.42 -33.73
N ARG A 462 7.65 -19.38 -34.16
CA ARG A 462 8.92 -19.53 -34.88
C ARG A 462 8.82 -20.45 -36.11
N GLY A 463 7.73 -20.28 -36.90
CA GLY A 463 7.48 -21.07 -38.11
C GLY A 463 7.10 -22.54 -37.87
N ARG A 464 6.91 -22.97 -36.61
CA ARG A 464 6.49 -24.34 -36.28
C ARG A 464 5.07 -24.35 -35.73
N ALA A 465 4.30 -25.35 -36.14
CA ALA A 465 2.95 -25.60 -35.66
C ALA A 465 2.97 -26.54 -34.45
N TYR A 466 2.44 -26.07 -33.31
CA TYR A 466 2.30 -26.83 -32.08
C TYR A 466 0.84 -27.17 -31.82
N ARG A 467 0.54 -28.46 -31.81
CA ARG A 467 -0.81 -29.01 -31.61
C ARG A 467 -1.16 -29.15 -30.13
N GLY A 468 -2.36 -28.71 -29.75
CA GLY A 468 -2.99 -29.02 -28.47
C GLY A 468 -2.12 -28.70 -27.25
N PHE A 469 -1.81 -29.71 -26.42
CA PHE A 469 -0.95 -29.56 -25.24
C PHE A 469 0.42 -28.93 -25.55
N TYR A 470 1.04 -29.28 -26.67
CA TYR A 470 2.32 -28.69 -27.07
C TYR A 470 2.18 -27.20 -27.41
N GLY A 471 1.00 -26.76 -27.87
CA GLY A 471 0.68 -25.35 -28.02
C GLY A 471 0.66 -24.62 -26.68
N TYR A 472 0.09 -25.22 -25.63
CA TYR A 472 0.14 -24.66 -24.28
C TYR A 472 1.56 -24.58 -23.71
N ARG A 473 2.46 -25.52 -24.05
CA ARG A 473 3.89 -25.40 -23.69
C ARG A 473 4.54 -24.19 -24.35
N ALA A 474 4.25 -23.94 -25.63
CA ALA A 474 4.74 -22.76 -26.34
C ALA A 474 4.19 -21.46 -25.72
N LEU A 475 2.89 -21.43 -25.37
CA LEU A 475 2.26 -20.30 -24.69
C LEU A 475 2.82 -20.08 -23.28
N ALA A 476 3.07 -21.14 -22.51
CA ALA A 476 3.59 -21.05 -21.15
C ALA A 476 4.99 -20.43 -21.10
N LEU A 477 5.82 -20.67 -22.12
CA LEU A 477 7.13 -20.02 -22.26
C LEU A 477 7.02 -18.55 -22.71
N ALA A 478 5.93 -18.18 -23.39
CA ALA A 478 5.73 -16.84 -23.93
C ALA A 478 5.05 -15.88 -22.94
N LEU A 479 4.19 -16.38 -22.07
CA LEU A 479 3.34 -15.61 -21.17
C LEU A 479 3.93 -15.64 -19.74
N PRO A 480 4.37 -14.49 -19.18
CA PRO A 480 5.02 -14.46 -17.87
C PRO A 480 4.20 -15.04 -16.72
N ALA A 481 2.88 -14.89 -16.77
CA ALA A 481 1.97 -15.45 -15.76
C ALA A 481 2.03 -16.99 -15.68
N PHE A 482 2.51 -17.67 -16.73
CA PHE A 482 2.64 -19.12 -16.80
C PHE A 482 4.10 -19.60 -16.63
N TRP A 483 5.08 -18.71 -16.45
CA TRP A 483 6.47 -19.10 -16.22
C TRP A 483 6.67 -20.00 -14.99
N PRO A 484 6.01 -19.78 -13.84
CA PRO A 484 6.14 -20.70 -12.70
C PRO A 484 5.67 -22.13 -13.01
N LEU A 485 4.75 -22.29 -13.97
CA LEU A 485 4.24 -23.58 -14.42
C LEU A 485 5.12 -24.23 -15.50
N ALA A 486 5.95 -23.43 -16.20
CA ALA A 486 6.71 -23.89 -17.35
C ALA A 486 7.68 -25.05 -17.00
N PRO A 487 8.47 -25.05 -15.92
CA PRO A 487 9.34 -26.19 -15.60
C PRO A 487 8.58 -27.51 -15.49
N TRP A 488 7.42 -27.50 -14.84
CA TRP A 488 6.58 -28.68 -14.61
C TRP A 488 6.00 -29.25 -15.90
N LEU A 489 5.64 -28.38 -16.87
CA LEU A 489 5.11 -28.81 -18.17
C LEU A 489 6.15 -29.52 -19.06
N PHE A 490 7.44 -29.42 -18.71
CA PHE A 490 8.55 -29.96 -19.49
C PHE A 490 9.19 -31.20 -18.84
N LEU A 491 8.71 -31.63 -17.66
CA LEU A 491 9.16 -32.86 -17.01
C LEU A 491 8.83 -34.11 -17.86
N PRO A 492 9.70 -35.14 -17.83
CA PRO A 492 9.43 -36.41 -18.50
C PRO A 492 8.13 -37.03 -17.99
N GLY A 493 7.34 -37.65 -18.88
CA GLY A 493 6.03 -38.24 -18.55
C GLY A 493 4.84 -37.27 -18.66
N ILE A 494 5.02 -35.97 -18.36
CA ILE A 494 3.93 -34.97 -18.42
C ILE A 494 3.41 -34.74 -19.83
N SER A 495 4.22 -34.98 -20.87
CA SER A 495 3.75 -34.86 -22.26
C SER A 495 2.66 -35.88 -22.62
N SER A 496 2.75 -37.09 -22.08
CA SER A 496 1.74 -38.15 -22.30
C SER A 496 0.46 -37.86 -21.51
N VAL A 497 0.62 -37.51 -20.23
CA VAL A 497 -0.50 -37.17 -19.34
C VAL A 497 -1.22 -35.92 -19.81
N GLY A 498 -0.49 -34.84 -20.08
CA GLY A 498 -1.02 -33.56 -20.55
C GLY A 498 -1.67 -33.67 -21.92
N GLY A 499 -1.10 -34.45 -22.85
CA GLY A 499 -1.73 -34.72 -24.15
C GLY A 499 -3.02 -35.53 -24.03
N SER A 500 -3.09 -36.47 -23.09
CA SER A 500 -4.29 -37.27 -22.84
C SER A 500 -5.40 -36.45 -22.16
N LEU A 501 -5.03 -35.66 -21.14
CA LEU A 501 -5.94 -34.73 -20.46
C LEU A 501 -6.49 -33.68 -21.44
N TYR A 502 -5.63 -33.09 -22.28
CA TYR A 502 -6.05 -32.12 -23.28
C TYR A 502 -7.06 -32.73 -24.26
N ARG A 503 -6.79 -33.92 -24.81
CA ARG A 503 -7.72 -34.63 -25.71
C ARG A 503 -9.05 -34.94 -25.02
N TYR A 504 -9.03 -35.32 -23.76
CA TYR A 504 -10.26 -35.53 -22.99
C TYR A 504 -11.10 -34.26 -22.88
N VAL A 505 -10.47 -33.12 -22.52
CA VAL A 505 -11.15 -31.82 -22.45
C VAL A 505 -11.65 -31.37 -23.83
N ALA A 506 -10.82 -31.50 -24.86
CA ALA A 506 -11.17 -31.11 -26.23
C ALA A 506 -12.37 -31.91 -26.77
N ARG A 507 -12.45 -33.22 -26.49
CA ARG A 507 -13.60 -34.07 -26.87
C ARG A 507 -14.87 -33.74 -26.08
N ASN A 508 -14.73 -33.37 -24.81
CA ASN A 508 -15.87 -33.09 -23.92
C ASN A 508 -16.23 -31.60 -23.83
N ARG A 509 -15.62 -30.73 -24.65
CA ARG A 509 -15.69 -29.27 -24.50
C ARG A 509 -17.11 -28.69 -24.48
N LEU A 510 -18.03 -29.22 -25.29
CA LEU A 510 -19.42 -28.77 -25.31
C LEU A 510 -20.21 -29.25 -24.07
N LYS A 511 -19.97 -30.51 -23.65
CA LYS A 511 -20.60 -31.11 -22.46
C LYS A 511 -20.14 -30.45 -21.16
N LEU A 512 -18.84 -30.12 -21.04
CA LEU A 512 -18.22 -29.52 -19.85
C LEU A 512 -18.81 -28.17 -19.46
N LEU A 513 -19.40 -27.43 -20.41
CA LEU A 513 -19.96 -26.11 -20.18
C LEU A 513 -21.49 -26.04 -20.27
N ARG A 514 -22.17 -27.19 -20.44
CA ARG A 514 -23.62 -27.26 -20.69
C ARG A 514 -24.07 -26.24 -21.74
N CYS A 515 -23.31 -26.12 -22.82
CA CYS A 515 -23.61 -25.23 -23.93
C CYS A 515 -24.08 -26.07 -25.11
N ASP A 516 -25.35 -25.95 -25.47
CA ASP A 516 -25.83 -26.39 -26.79
C ASP A 516 -25.37 -25.39 -27.87
N PHE A 517 -25.34 -25.84 -29.13
CA PHE A 517 -24.90 -25.08 -30.31
C PHE A 517 -25.53 -23.68 -30.46
N HIS A 518 -26.60 -23.39 -29.73
CA HIS A 518 -27.32 -22.10 -29.67
C HIS A 518 -26.93 -21.20 -28.49
N CYS A 519 -25.65 -21.16 -28.09
CA CYS A 519 -25.17 -20.08 -27.23
C CYS A 519 -24.93 -18.80 -28.04
N THR A 520 -25.99 -18.03 -28.28
CA THR A 520 -25.89 -16.66 -28.78
C THR A 520 -25.23 -15.80 -27.71
N LEU A 521 -23.93 -15.53 -27.88
CA LEU A 521 -23.27 -14.42 -27.20
C LEU A 521 -23.92 -13.15 -27.76
N GLN A 522 -24.80 -12.52 -26.96
CA GLN A 522 -25.34 -11.22 -27.29
C GLN A 522 -24.18 -10.26 -27.63
N PRO A 523 -24.27 -9.48 -28.71
CA PRO A 523 -23.32 -8.41 -28.98
C PRO A 523 -23.28 -7.48 -27.76
N SER A 524 -22.09 -7.05 -27.35
CA SER A 524 -21.93 -6.06 -26.30
C SER A 524 -22.78 -4.83 -26.62
N GLU A 525 -23.61 -4.40 -25.67
CA GLU A 525 -24.30 -3.09 -25.70
C GLU A 525 -23.29 -1.95 -25.54
N GLU A 526 -22.39 -1.82 -26.51
CA GLU A 526 -21.25 -0.91 -26.48
C GLU A 526 -21.67 0.54 -26.78
N ASN A 527 -22.87 0.74 -27.37
CA ASN A 527 -23.32 2.04 -27.86
C ASN A 527 -24.31 2.79 -26.97
N ARG A 528 -25.07 2.14 -26.06
CA ARG A 528 -26.01 2.86 -25.16
C ARG A 528 -25.37 3.40 -23.88
N SER A 529 -24.23 2.83 -23.47
CA SER A 529 -23.53 3.21 -22.24
C SER A 529 -22.65 4.46 -22.41
N ALA A 530 -22.28 4.83 -23.64
CA ALA A 530 -21.36 5.94 -23.93
C ALA A 530 -21.96 7.33 -23.64
N ASP A 531 -23.26 7.54 -23.86
CA ASP A 531 -23.89 8.86 -23.69
C ASP A 531 -24.30 9.18 -22.23
N VAL A 532 -24.66 8.18 -21.42
CA VAL A 532 -24.98 8.36 -19.98
C VAL A 532 -23.72 8.62 -19.13
N ILE A 533 -22.53 8.23 -19.63
CA ILE A 533 -21.25 8.44 -18.95
C ILE A 533 -20.76 9.90 -19.08
N ARG A 534 -21.10 10.60 -20.17
CA ARG A 534 -20.58 11.96 -20.45
C ARG A 534 -21.15 13.06 -19.53
N THR A 535 -22.41 12.96 -19.10
CA THR A 535 -23.06 13.97 -18.24
C THR A 535 -22.71 13.82 -16.76
N ASN A 536 -22.44 12.60 -16.30
CA ASN A 536 -22.03 12.28 -14.92
C ASN A 536 -20.55 12.59 -14.59
N ASP A 537 -19.74 12.99 -15.58
CA ASP A 537 -18.28 13.09 -15.46
C ASP A 537 -17.80 14.35 -14.70
N ALA A 538 -18.61 15.41 -14.67
CA ALA A 538 -18.31 16.65 -13.95
C ALA A 538 -18.57 16.53 -12.44
N GLU A 539 -19.75 16.04 -12.05
CA GLU A 539 -20.11 15.80 -10.64
C GLU A 539 -19.21 14.74 -9.99
N ARG A 540 -18.88 13.66 -10.71
CA ARG A 540 -17.91 12.66 -10.25
C ARG A 540 -16.54 13.27 -10.03
N GLY A 541 -16.09 14.17 -10.91
CA GLY A 541 -14.81 14.87 -10.76
C GLY A 541 -14.71 15.66 -9.45
N LEU A 542 -15.79 16.36 -9.08
CA LEU A 542 -15.86 17.13 -7.83
C LEU A 542 -15.85 16.24 -6.59
N ARG A 543 -16.54 15.10 -6.61
CA ARG A 543 -16.52 14.15 -5.49
C ARG A 543 -15.11 13.61 -5.23
N TYR A 544 -14.34 13.34 -6.29
CA TYR A 544 -12.95 12.89 -6.14
C TYR A 544 -12.03 13.98 -5.63
N SER A 545 -12.18 15.23 -6.08
CA SER A 545 -11.37 16.34 -5.56
C SER A 545 -11.65 16.56 -4.08
N LEU A 546 -12.91 16.53 -3.63
CA LEU A 546 -13.28 16.61 -2.21
C LEU A 546 -12.65 15.48 -1.38
N ALA A 547 -12.71 14.23 -1.86
CA ALA A 547 -12.12 13.10 -1.16
C ALA A 547 -10.59 13.23 -1.01
N VAL A 548 -9.90 13.63 -2.07
CA VAL A 548 -8.45 13.86 -2.03
C VAL A 548 -8.11 15.05 -1.13
N SER A 549 -8.87 16.15 -1.18
CA SER A 549 -8.70 17.26 -0.24
C SER A 549 -8.83 16.83 1.21
N GLY A 550 -9.80 15.95 1.51
CA GLY A 550 -9.98 15.39 2.86
C GLY A 550 -8.76 14.60 3.33
N ILE A 551 -8.19 13.77 2.46
CA ILE A 551 -6.95 13.04 2.75
C ILE A 551 -5.78 14.00 3.01
N ILE A 552 -5.58 14.99 2.13
CA ILE A 552 -4.50 15.99 2.28
C ILE A 552 -4.68 16.72 3.61
N PHE A 553 -5.91 17.17 3.88
CA PHE A 553 -6.25 17.90 5.10
C PHE A 553 -5.94 17.07 6.35
N VAL A 554 -6.39 15.81 6.42
CA VAL A 554 -6.13 14.93 7.58
C VAL A 554 -4.63 14.74 7.80
N LEU A 555 -3.86 14.44 6.76
CA LEU A 555 -2.42 14.23 6.89
C LEU A 555 -1.66 15.51 7.29
N LEU A 556 -2.01 16.66 6.71
CA LEU A 556 -1.44 17.95 7.10
C LEU A 556 -1.83 18.34 8.52
N HIS A 557 -3.08 18.09 8.92
CA HIS A 557 -3.56 18.35 10.26
C HIS A 557 -2.80 17.49 11.29
N CYS A 558 -2.58 16.20 11.01
CA CYS A 558 -1.75 15.35 11.88
C CYS A 558 -0.33 15.93 12.05
N TRP A 559 0.30 16.40 10.98
CA TRP A 559 1.63 17.01 11.05
C TRP A 559 1.64 18.35 11.80
N LEU A 560 0.68 19.24 11.52
CA LEU A 560 0.59 20.58 12.12
C LEU A 560 0.43 20.50 13.65
N TYR A 561 -0.46 19.63 14.12
CA TYR A 561 -0.76 19.47 15.55
C TYR A 561 0.08 18.40 16.24
N ARG A 562 1.11 17.85 15.58
CA ARG A 562 1.99 16.80 16.12
C ARG A 562 1.20 15.60 16.66
N PHE A 563 0.15 15.21 15.94
CA PHE A 563 -0.76 14.17 16.38
C PHE A 563 -0.10 12.79 16.21
N GLU A 564 0.17 12.08 17.31
CA GLU A 564 0.67 10.70 17.33
C GLU A 564 -0.37 9.78 17.97
N PHE A 565 -1.30 9.29 17.15
CA PHE A 565 -2.41 8.42 17.57
C PHE A 565 -2.64 7.35 16.50
N TYR A 566 -2.12 6.14 16.72
CA TYR A 566 -2.08 5.10 15.70
C TYR A 566 -3.48 4.85 15.10
N PRO A 567 -3.62 4.81 13.76
CA PRO A 567 -2.56 4.88 12.75
C PRO A 567 -2.19 6.30 12.29
N PHE A 568 -2.78 7.36 12.84
CA PHE A 568 -2.51 8.76 12.50
C PHE A 568 -1.26 9.30 13.18
N THR A 569 -0.42 10.01 12.43
CA THR A 569 0.92 10.42 12.87
C THR A 569 1.34 11.71 12.17
N GLY A 570 2.09 12.54 12.88
CA GLY A 570 2.73 13.72 12.32
C GLY A 570 4.01 13.38 11.55
N MET A 571 4.48 12.14 11.59
CA MET A 571 5.70 11.66 10.93
C MET A 571 6.99 12.36 11.39
N PRO A 572 7.25 12.58 12.70
CA PRO A 572 8.49 13.20 13.20
C PRO A 572 9.67 12.21 13.19
N MET A 573 9.90 11.53 12.07
CA MET A 573 10.93 10.49 11.93
C MET A 573 12.33 11.11 11.95
N TYR A 574 13.14 10.70 12.94
CA TYR A 574 14.52 11.16 13.11
C TYR A 574 14.67 12.69 13.16
N ALA A 575 13.70 13.40 13.76
CA ALA A 575 13.70 14.86 13.77
C ALA A 575 14.61 15.49 14.85
N GLY A 576 15.07 14.69 15.82
CA GLY A 576 15.94 15.16 16.92
C GLY A 576 17.36 15.51 16.46
N VAL A 577 18.06 16.31 17.29
CA VAL A 577 19.42 16.77 17.04
C VAL A 577 20.30 16.52 18.26
N ASN A 578 21.49 15.94 18.03
CA ASN A 578 22.56 15.81 19.02
C ASN A 578 23.88 16.29 18.42
N THR A 579 24.30 17.49 18.82
CA THR A 579 25.59 18.10 18.42
C THR A 579 26.65 18.03 19.51
N SER A 580 26.45 17.23 20.57
CA SER A 580 27.40 17.15 21.69
C SER A 580 28.75 16.51 21.31
N GLY A 581 28.79 15.75 20.21
CA GLY A 581 29.94 14.93 19.84
C GLY A 581 30.13 13.69 20.72
N VAL A 582 29.25 13.48 21.71
CA VAL A 582 29.29 12.34 22.63
C VAL A 582 28.18 11.36 22.26
N ILE A 583 28.56 10.09 22.12
CA ILE A 583 27.63 8.99 21.84
C ILE A 583 27.60 8.06 23.05
N THR A 584 26.43 7.95 23.66
CA THR A 584 26.18 6.99 24.74
C THR A 584 25.32 5.88 24.19
N TYR A 585 25.79 4.63 24.29
CA TYR A 585 25.06 3.45 23.85
C TYR A 585 25.14 2.35 24.91
N VAL A 586 24.23 1.38 24.83
CA VAL A 586 24.20 0.23 25.73
C VAL A 586 24.69 -0.99 24.97
N LYS A 587 25.59 -1.76 25.59
CA LYS A 587 26.06 -3.03 25.05
C LYS A 587 25.52 -4.17 25.91
N ASN A 588 24.69 -5.01 25.31
CA ASN A 588 24.12 -6.17 25.98
C ASN A 588 25.10 -7.35 25.92
N MET A 589 25.31 -8.00 27.07
CA MET A 589 26.18 -9.16 27.22
C MET A 589 25.36 -10.29 27.84
N ALA A 590 25.34 -11.47 27.21
CA ALA A 590 24.74 -12.67 27.77
C ALA A 590 25.80 -13.47 28.54
N HIS A 591 25.34 -14.11 29.61
CA HIS A 591 26.10 -15.05 30.41
C HIS A 591 25.43 -16.41 30.23
N ASP A 592 26.14 -17.40 29.71
CA ASP A 592 25.59 -18.75 29.63
C ASP A 592 25.86 -19.56 30.92
N GLU A 593 25.28 -20.76 30.99
CA GLU A 593 25.44 -21.68 32.12
C GLU A 593 26.90 -22.15 32.32
N SER A 594 27.75 -22.02 31.29
CA SER A 594 29.18 -22.32 31.37
C SER A 594 30.01 -21.17 31.92
N GLY A 595 29.39 -20.00 32.16
CA GLY A 595 30.04 -18.77 32.59
C GLY A 595 30.67 -17.97 31.45
N ALA A 596 30.46 -18.36 30.19
CA ALA A 596 30.94 -17.59 29.06
C ALA A 596 30.14 -16.30 28.90
N VAL A 597 30.85 -15.19 28.73
CA VAL A 597 30.26 -13.86 28.51
C VAL A 597 30.45 -13.50 27.05
N TYR A 598 29.34 -13.31 26.32
CA TYR A 598 29.39 -12.94 24.91
C TYR A 598 28.36 -11.85 24.56
N PRO A 599 28.61 -11.04 23.52
CA PRO A 599 27.66 -10.02 23.10
C PRO A 599 26.38 -10.67 22.54
N ALA A 600 25.24 -10.41 23.16
CA ALA A 600 23.93 -10.93 22.77
C ALA A 600 22.98 -9.79 22.44
N SER A 601 22.01 -10.04 21.56
CA SER A 601 20.97 -9.06 21.25
C SER A 601 19.62 -9.59 21.75
N PHE A 602 18.76 -8.72 22.28
CA PHE A 602 17.44 -9.16 22.76
C PHE A 602 16.58 -9.74 21.61
N GLU A 603 16.84 -9.28 20.39
CA GLU A 603 16.21 -9.68 19.14
C GLU A 603 16.50 -11.13 18.75
N GLU A 604 17.64 -11.68 19.17
CA GLU A 604 18.01 -13.08 18.96
C GLU A 604 17.12 -14.04 19.77
N TYR A 605 16.54 -13.57 20.89
CA TYR A 605 15.83 -14.42 21.87
C TYR A 605 14.32 -14.20 21.92
N MET A 606 13.81 -13.11 21.37
CA MET A 606 12.37 -12.84 21.30
C MET A 606 11.89 -12.75 19.85
N GLY A 607 11.08 -13.72 19.41
CA GLY A 607 10.65 -13.83 18.01
C GLY A 607 9.96 -12.59 17.42
N VAL A 608 9.22 -11.80 18.21
CA VAL A 608 8.55 -10.58 17.74
C VAL A 608 9.55 -9.43 17.52
N LEU A 609 10.72 -9.53 18.16
CA LEU A 609 11.80 -8.55 18.09
C LEU A 609 12.72 -8.72 16.88
N SER A 610 12.61 -9.85 16.16
CA SER A 610 13.53 -10.13 15.06
C SER A 610 13.52 -9.00 14.03
N HIS A 611 14.73 -8.65 13.58
CA HIS A 611 15.03 -7.77 12.45
C HIS A 611 15.09 -6.27 12.68
N ASN A 612 14.81 -5.69 13.86
CA ASN A 612 14.76 -4.20 13.96
C ASN A 612 14.93 -3.52 15.34
N ALA A 613 15.43 -4.17 16.39
CA ALA A 613 15.74 -3.54 17.70
C ALA A 613 14.67 -2.63 18.33
N ARG A 614 13.39 -2.87 18.03
CA ARG A 614 12.29 -1.92 18.30
C ARG A 614 11.88 -1.83 19.76
N PHE A 615 12.45 -2.66 20.61
CA PHE A 615 12.14 -2.71 22.03
C PHE A 615 13.33 -2.27 22.87
N GLU A 616 14.45 -1.88 22.24
CA GLU A 616 15.60 -1.29 22.94
C GLU A 616 15.21 -0.02 23.70
N ARG A 617 14.26 0.76 23.19
CA ARG A 617 13.77 1.96 23.91
C ARG A 617 12.99 1.58 25.18
N VAL A 618 12.21 0.50 25.11
CA VAL A 618 11.43 -0.05 26.24
C VAL A 618 12.37 -0.68 27.26
N LEU A 619 13.28 -1.55 26.83
CA LEU A 619 14.30 -2.19 27.68
C LEU A 619 15.35 -1.18 28.18
N GLY A 620 15.57 -0.09 27.45
CA GLY A 620 16.42 1.01 27.85
C GLY A 620 15.92 1.71 29.11
N HIS A 621 14.61 1.75 29.34
CA HIS A 621 14.05 2.22 30.61
C HIS A 621 14.47 1.31 31.77
N CYS A 622 14.47 -0.02 31.58
CA CYS A 622 14.97 -0.98 32.56
C CYS A 622 16.43 -0.74 32.96
N MET A 623 17.24 -0.28 32.02
CA MET A 623 18.69 -0.14 32.17
C MET A 623 19.12 1.28 32.61
N ARG A 624 18.30 2.32 32.34
CA ARG A 624 18.69 3.73 32.52
C ARG A 624 17.87 4.48 33.58
N GLN A 625 16.68 4.02 33.98
CA GLN A 625 15.84 4.71 34.98
C GLN A 625 15.36 3.74 36.08
N GLN A 626 15.73 4.05 37.33
CA GLN A 626 15.28 3.35 38.53
C GLN A 626 13.94 3.91 39.06
N GLN A 627 12.88 3.98 38.24
CA GLN A 627 11.55 4.10 38.85
C GLN A 627 11.08 2.72 39.33
N PRO A 628 10.52 2.59 40.55
CA PRO A 628 10.16 1.28 41.12
C PRO A 628 9.22 0.45 40.24
N LYS A 629 8.30 1.12 39.52
CA LYS A 629 7.37 0.47 38.59
C LYS A 629 8.07 -0.15 37.39
N ASP A 630 9.12 0.49 36.88
CA ASP A 630 9.89 -0.02 35.75
C ASP A 630 10.69 -1.26 36.20
N VAL A 631 11.30 -1.22 37.40
CA VAL A 631 12.07 -2.35 37.96
C VAL A 631 11.26 -3.65 38.05
N ASP A 632 9.99 -3.60 38.45
CA ASP A 632 9.15 -4.81 38.55
C ASP A 632 8.74 -5.37 37.19
N ILE A 633 8.56 -4.51 36.17
CA ILE A 633 8.34 -4.95 34.78
C ILE A 633 9.63 -5.62 34.26
N CYS A 634 10.78 -5.05 34.56
CA CYS A 634 12.08 -5.54 34.13
C CYS A 634 12.54 -6.83 34.83
N LYS A 635 11.98 -7.17 36.00
CA LYS A 635 12.20 -8.46 36.68
C LYS A 635 11.34 -9.59 36.13
N LYS A 636 10.20 -9.25 35.50
CA LYS A 636 9.35 -10.23 34.78
C LYS A 636 9.94 -10.57 33.41
N PHE A 637 10.88 -9.75 32.96
CA PHE A 637 11.74 -9.95 31.80
C PHE A 637 12.97 -10.77 32.19
#